data_AF-A0A833WQC1-F1
#
_entry.id   AF-A0A833WQC1-F1
#
_cell.length_a   1.000
_cell.length_b   1.000
_cell.length_c   1.000
_cell.angle_alpha   90.00
_cell.angle_beta   90.00
_cell.angle_gamma   90.00
#
_symmetry.space_group_name_H-M   'P 1'
#
loop_
_entity.id
_entity.type
_entity.pdbx_description
1 polymer ?
#
loop_
_entity_poly.entity_id
_entity_poly.type
_entity_poly.pdbx_seq_one_letter_code
_entity_poly.pdbx_strand_id
1 'polypeptide(L)'
;MWTVLFGENEDDAGSAQPTRDPVKTPVSPQHSTPPVTPSPLEPLAPSTPPPQPPPQSQPQPQPRRANPVPEGKGGEGDDTPMSMLLKRLNNLMVKVGEHEFEKRTLVDQMEKERKLLTAKISDLEKQMEDVKDQNVQLQYKIEYNSEPMLMERVQDVTDMRDALAAVKKQLEAELQEKETELREMKKVLAAKDKELSALREEYEKQIEDVTAEREAAKQEAADAVRVASEAASEKYEEQLKEKDDALTAVQEEKQTLETSLVEKEKALLEAEAATAEVQRSLEQVQRQGETDTTAVEQLRQQLEQTAQEHERKLQRLKDEGAGGHCIGEDTGVGGLQARLRELWKINEELKQQIALTSAETMIKHAELRENALSGQTVLEDKVAELENQLEELQEQLNRKSQEVAELEAEAESRTMADGEASGEDDDKFVVVGGDGGAISVLTEQVATAQRELTEAMELNLHLNNRNAWLEEQYQMLSSVQSEGDDEQDETGVAKPSSEERIAALEQELQEATRAANEQAEHVSNLEQNYSALSTEFDRLHSAHNELMDVKQTDDVTLNSLRQELESLRVAQSDATDKDQALFFKEQELVELRSTNSTLAGDVERLRSVEGQLQQTHDALSKSQNDLAEAQAVNANLEQELNELRSISVAASKNDEHLAAIQNELNQVRSEKDAITTQLTQSQASIHDLQLKIQGLEGIVDGQINDKKSLEQQLQNLQEMAQENMEGSYELQANLESTMEELEKVQAQLRAEQEKCVGLQQSVEEVKQSSISREKLERAQSEIARLEQQVRHFHGLEQSLNQQLQESVRAKEAIAVELQTARSERVAAEEEHQRLKTSYEQAAAQLSSSQASTSELQRSNDDLSHSLEQTRSKAMQAEQQMNAMRVEHSEMQKQVETLTKKNLSLVSEVQGMRDEADKQQQMTRGQLEQLKAAHADVQRQLAEAAQALQGKEAEAAAAAQRSQANVAQLEDLVNRYKADKQSSDQQLAQLNAECERLRQVQNEATTTMERSQHELEQIRVQLNATQQENHSLETELGQLQGLNDEKAQLLQEADEQKRVNQRLEETNRELEGLLQKSKAYCEELSRDSEDKVGRVQEFARHVEQEARDEIDRIAHENGVLRDELEQLAQARFEETSAHDELRVKLAELQAENNVLSARAHRLTQQLSQYTELPEDDELAATGQGQTPDLWELLSSGMEQLKADLELASKYAASIDASSVDGGIGDESFTVAN
;
A
#
# COMPACT_ATOMS: atom_id res chain seq x y z
N MET A 1 -26.84 -35.87 44.27
CA MET A 1 -28.19 -35.79 44.89
C MET A 1 -29.12 -36.59 43.98
N TRP A 2 -29.78 -37.64 44.48
CA TRP A 2 -31.24 -37.69 44.67
C TRP A 2 -32.00 -37.32 43.36
N THR A 3 -32.51 -38.23 42.50
CA THR A 3 -33.49 -39.37 42.61
C THR A 3 -34.94 -38.96 42.98
N VAL A 4 -35.93 -39.83 42.67
CA VAL A 4 -37.40 -39.80 43.03
C VAL A 4 -38.28 -38.97 42.05
N LEU A 5 -39.42 -39.41 41.45
CA LEU A 5 -40.23 -40.68 41.38
C LEU A 5 -40.64 -40.95 39.89
N PHE A 6 -40.59 -42.18 39.34
CA PHE A 6 -41.66 -43.24 39.20
C PHE A 6 -42.95 -42.85 38.45
N GLY A 7 -43.63 -43.73 37.68
CA GLY A 7 -43.41 -45.16 37.34
C GLY A 7 -44.21 -45.54 36.07
N GLU A 8 -43.86 -46.57 35.28
CA GLU A 8 -43.95 -48.04 35.50
C GLU A 8 -45.26 -48.69 35.00
N ASN A 9 -45.10 -49.68 34.11
CA ASN A 9 -45.76 -51.00 34.18
C ASN A 9 -45.10 -51.95 33.16
N GLU A 10 -44.72 -53.14 33.64
CA GLU A 10 -44.25 -54.30 32.85
C GLU A 10 -45.49 -55.08 32.36
N ASP A 11 -45.49 -56.08 31.46
CA ASP A 11 -44.87 -57.43 31.41
C ASP A 11 -45.31 -58.06 30.05
N ASP A 12 -44.95 -59.26 29.59
CA ASP A 12 -43.74 -60.12 29.62
C ASP A 12 -44.01 -61.31 28.64
N ALA A 13 -42.97 -62.08 28.28
CA ALA A 13 -42.99 -63.36 27.56
C ALA A 13 -43.43 -63.36 26.07
N GLY A 14 -42.96 -64.30 25.23
CA GLY A 14 -41.89 -65.27 25.46
C GLY A 14 -41.92 -66.47 24.49
N SER A 15 -40.89 -66.58 23.63
CA SER A 15 -40.41 -67.79 22.92
C SER A 15 -41.40 -68.71 22.17
N ALA A 16 -41.18 -68.93 20.86
CA ALA A 16 -40.81 -70.25 20.27
C ALA A 16 -41.11 -70.38 18.75
N GLN A 17 -40.11 -70.80 18.00
CA GLN A 17 -40.26 -71.59 16.74
C GLN A 17 -40.46 -73.09 17.12
N PRO A 18 -40.90 -74.03 16.22
CA PRO A 18 -40.74 -73.98 14.76
C PRO A 18 -41.85 -74.63 13.87
N THR A 19 -41.54 -74.73 12.58
CA THR A 19 -41.98 -75.70 11.53
C THR A 19 -43.30 -75.56 10.77
N ARG A 20 -43.13 -75.66 9.43
CA ARG A 20 -43.96 -76.23 8.36
C ARG A 20 -45.08 -75.40 7.67
N ASP A 21 -44.74 -75.06 6.42
CA ASP A 21 -45.58 -75.00 5.22
C ASP A 21 -46.58 -76.17 5.02
N PRO A 22 -47.49 -76.11 4.01
CA PRO A 22 -47.86 -74.99 3.11
C PRO A 22 -49.40 -74.73 3.05
N VAL A 23 -49.86 -73.81 2.17
CA VAL A 23 -50.84 -74.06 1.06
C VAL A 23 -51.66 -72.81 0.62
N LYS A 24 -51.52 -72.47 -0.67
CA LYS A 24 -52.44 -71.73 -1.61
C LYS A 24 -52.92 -70.29 -1.33
N THR A 25 -52.66 -69.44 -2.33
CA THR A 25 -53.44 -68.25 -2.71
C THR A 25 -54.65 -68.61 -3.59
N PRO A 26 -55.61 -67.67 -3.77
CA PRO A 26 -55.81 -67.02 -5.08
C PRO A 26 -55.67 -65.48 -4.94
N VAL A 27 -55.13 -64.69 -5.89
CA VAL A 27 -55.19 -64.65 -7.37
C VAL A 27 -56.51 -64.08 -7.92
N SER A 28 -56.43 -62.84 -8.41
CA SER A 28 -57.31 -62.24 -9.42
C SER A 28 -56.43 -61.39 -10.38
N PRO A 29 -56.82 -61.11 -11.64
CA PRO A 29 -55.85 -60.79 -12.70
C PRO A 29 -55.90 -59.35 -13.26
N GLN A 30 -54.80 -58.92 -13.88
CA GLN A 30 -54.78 -57.93 -14.96
C GLN A 30 -53.89 -58.42 -16.11
N HIS A 31 -54.27 -58.08 -17.36
CA HIS A 31 -53.43 -57.40 -18.38
C HIS A 31 -53.98 -57.62 -19.80
N SER A 32 -53.76 -56.62 -20.66
CA SER A 32 -54.08 -56.65 -22.09
C SER A 32 -52.89 -56.19 -22.93
N THR A 33 -52.43 -57.08 -23.83
CA THR A 33 -51.86 -56.78 -25.18
C THR A 33 -50.56 -55.91 -25.24
N PRO A 34 -49.90 -55.64 -26.41
CA PRO A 34 -50.21 -55.98 -27.81
C PRO A 34 -48.96 -56.61 -28.58
N PRO A 35 -48.72 -56.51 -29.93
CA PRO A 35 -48.45 -57.72 -30.76
C PRO A 35 -47.34 -57.64 -31.86
N VAL A 36 -47.10 -58.73 -32.64
CA VAL A 36 -46.33 -58.74 -33.93
C VAL A 36 -46.93 -59.76 -34.95
N THR A 37 -46.63 -59.58 -36.25
CA THR A 37 -47.20 -60.11 -37.53
C THR A 37 -46.85 -61.59 -37.92
N PRO A 38 -47.35 -62.16 -39.06
CA PRO A 38 -46.67 -62.02 -40.39
C PRO A 38 -47.57 -62.06 -41.67
N SER A 39 -46.96 -61.90 -42.88
CA SER A 39 -47.51 -61.95 -44.27
C SER A 39 -46.35 -62.20 -45.29
N PRO A 40 -46.52 -62.25 -46.64
CA PRO A 40 -47.45 -62.99 -47.55
C PRO A 40 -46.71 -63.70 -48.75
N LEU A 41 -47.43 -64.33 -49.72
CA LEU A 41 -47.21 -64.24 -51.21
C LEU A 41 -48.05 -65.25 -52.07
N GLU A 42 -48.32 -64.89 -53.34
CA GLU A 42 -49.07 -65.62 -54.41
C GLU A 42 -48.10 -66.14 -55.54
N PRO A 43 -48.42 -66.46 -56.85
CA PRO A 43 -49.70 -66.40 -57.63
C PRO A 43 -49.97 -67.43 -58.81
N LEU A 44 -51.11 -67.20 -59.51
CA LEU A 44 -51.46 -67.44 -60.94
C LEU A 44 -52.03 -68.79 -61.49
N ALA A 45 -52.89 -68.66 -62.51
CA ALA A 45 -53.60 -69.70 -63.32
C ALA A 45 -53.06 -69.70 -64.81
N PRO A 46 -53.69 -70.21 -65.94
CA PRO A 46 -55.12 -70.51 -66.26
C PRO A 46 -55.46 -71.69 -67.25
N SER A 47 -56.73 -71.78 -67.71
CA SER A 47 -57.26 -72.36 -69.00
C SER A 47 -57.61 -73.88 -69.16
N THR A 48 -58.55 -74.19 -70.10
CA THR A 48 -59.36 -75.45 -70.29
C THR A 48 -59.63 -75.74 -71.82
N PRO A 49 -60.69 -76.40 -72.41
CA PRO A 49 -61.80 -77.28 -71.93
C PRO A 49 -62.08 -78.72 -72.57
N PRO A 50 -62.90 -79.01 -73.65
CA PRO A 50 -63.74 -80.26 -73.78
C PRO A 50 -63.56 -81.02 -75.15
N PRO A 51 -64.51 -81.75 -75.85
CA PRO A 51 -65.90 -82.28 -75.57
C PRO A 51 -66.34 -83.69 -76.17
N GLN A 52 -67.58 -84.15 -75.85
CA GLN A 52 -68.58 -84.92 -76.70
C GLN A 52 -68.37 -86.42 -77.12
N PRO A 53 -69.39 -87.19 -77.64
CA PRO A 53 -70.88 -87.03 -77.73
C PRO A 53 -71.78 -88.28 -77.28
N PRO A 54 -72.75 -88.88 -78.05
CA PRO A 54 -74.25 -88.95 -77.83
C PRO A 54 -74.82 -90.43 -77.68
N PRO A 55 -76.04 -90.94 -78.12
CA PRO A 55 -77.34 -90.39 -78.66
C PRO A 55 -78.74 -91.09 -78.31
N GLN A 56 -79.88 -90.38 -78.53
CA GLN A 56 -81.26 -90.86 -79.00
C GLN A 56 -82.15 -91.80 -78.10
N SER A 57 -83.50 -92.00 -78.23
CA SER A 57 -84.52 -91.85 -79.31
C SER A 57 -86.03 -91.61 -78.88
N GLN A 58 -86.79 -90.81 -79.65
CA GLN A 58 -88.19 -90.90 -80.24
C GLN A 58 -89.33 -91.91 -79.77
N PRO A 59 -90.63 -91.85 -80.23
CA PRO A 59 -91.53 -90.75 -80.74
C PRO A 59 -93.11 -90.84 -80.50
N GLN A 60 -93.86 -89.71 -80.70
CA GLN A 60 -95.26 -89.57 -81.30
C GLN A 60 -96.55 -90.19 -80.61
N PRO A 61 -97.82 -89.87 -81.04
CA PRO A 61 -98.46 -88.62 -81.57
C PRO A 61 -99.93 -88.26 -81.11
N GLN A 62 -100.33 -86.96 -81.19
CA GLN A 62 -101.60 -86.27 -81.65
C GLN A 62 -103.02 -86.95 -81.79
N PRO A 63 -104.20 -86.25 -82.02
CA PRO A 63 -104.56 -84.78 -82.06
C PRO A 63 -106.00 -84.27 -81.62
N ARG A 64 -106.10 -83.00 -81.12
CA ARG A 64 -107.03 -81.87 -81.49
C ARG A 64 -108.60 -81.83 -81.30
N ARG A 65 -109.06 -80.75 -80.61
CA ARG A 65 -109.99 -79.62 -81.02
C ARG A 65 -111.54 -79.58 -80.73
N ALA A 66 -111.92 -78.54 -79.94
CA ALA A 66 -112.79 -77.36 -80.26
C ALA A 66 -114.33 -77.26 -79.99
N ASN A 67 -114.70 -76.26 -79.14
CA ASN A 67 -115.75 -75.17 -79.18
C ASN A 67 -116.97 -75.18 -80.16
N PRO A 68 -118.09 -74.41 -79.92
CA PRO A 68 -118.50 -73.52 -78.79
C PRO A 68 -120.00 -73.66 -78.30
N VAL A 69 -120.50 -72.72 -77.46
CA VAL A 69 -121.83 -72.69 -76.76
C VAL A 69 -122.88 -71.73 -77.40
N PRO A 70 -124.22 -71.95 -77.26
CA PRO A 70 -125.11 -70.93 -76.63
C PRO A 70 -126.48 -71.37 -76.00
N GLU A 71 -127.06 -70.50 -75.14
CA GLU A 71 -128.49 -70.15 -74.85
C GLU A 71 -129.63 -71.16 -74.46
N GLY A 72 -130.60 -70.69 -73.63
CA GLY A 72 -131.94 -71.32 -73.43
C GLY A 72 -132.80 -70.74 -72.26
N LYS A 73 -134.14 -70.61 -72.40
CA LYS A 73 -135.08 -69.94 -71.44
C LYS A 73 -136.18 -70.84 -70.83
N GLY A 74 -136.59 -70.54 -69.58
CA GLY A 74 -138.01 -70.29 -69.17
C GLY A 74 -138.97 -71.46 -68.83
N GLY A 75 -140.05 -71.14 -68.08
CA GLY A 75 -141.23 -72.01 -67.83
C GLY A 75 -141.93 -71.80 -66.47
N GLU A 76 -143.27 -71.77 -66.44
CA GLU A 76 -144.13 -71.60 -65.23
C GLU A 76 -145.11 -72.79 -65.06
N GLY A 77 -145.73 -72.94 -63.87
CA GLY A 77 -146.82 -73.91 -63.63
C GLY A 77 -147.29 -74.01 -62.17
N ASP A 78 -148.55 -73.68 -61.93
CA ASP A 78 -149.23 -73.51 -60.62
C ASP A 78 -149.01 -74.59 -59.54
N ASP A 79 -148.96 -74.15 -58.27
CA ASP A 79 -148.92 -75.03 -57.09
C ASP A 79 -149.67 -74.40 -55.89
N THR A 80 -150.38 -75.21 -55.09
CA THR A 80 -151.43 -74.72 -54.15
C THR A 80 -150.83 -74.09 -52.87
N PRO A 81 -151.44 -73.07 -52.22
CA PRO A 81 -150.81 -72.35 -51.08
C PRO A 81 -150.30 -73.19 -49.90
N MET A 82 -150.86 -74.39 -49.67
CA MET A 82 -150.36 -75.34 -48.68
C MET A 82 -148.93 -75.85 -49.01
N SER A 83 -148.63 -76.04 -50.30
CA SER A 83 -147.30 -76.38 -50.82
C SER A 83 -146.30 -75.26 -50.54
N MET A 84 -146.69 -73.99 -50.75
CA MET A 84 -145.85 -72.83 -50.43
C MET A 84 -145.49 -72.76 -48.94
N LEU A 85 -146.45 -73.01 -48.04
CA LEU A 85 -146.20 -73.02 -46.59
C LEU A 85 -145.21 -74.11 -46.18
N LEU A 86 -145.39 -75.34 -46.68
CA LEU A 86 -144.47 -76.46 -46.39
C LEU A 86 -143.08 -76.23 -46.99
N LYS A 87 -142.99 -75.78 -48.25
CA LYS A 87 -141.71 -75.40 -48.90
C LYS A 87 -140.99 -74.27 -48.14
N ARG A 88 -141.73 -73.28 -47.62
CA ARG A 88 -141.17 -72.16 -46.85
C ARG A 88 -140.72 -72.57 -45.45
N LEU A 89 -141.45 -73.45 -44.77
CA LEU A 89 -141.06 -74.02 -43.48
C LEU A 89 -139.79 -74.89 -43.62
N ASN A 90 -139.72 -75.72 -44.66
CA ASN A 90 -138.55 -76.57 -44.92
C ASN A 90 -137.31 -75.73 -45.27
N ASN A 91 -137.44 -74.70 -46.13
CA ASN A 91 -136.35 -73.76 -46.41
C ASN A 91 -135.87 -72.99 -45.16
N LEU A 92 -136.76 -72.66 -44.22
CA LEU A 92 -136.35 -72.06 -42.94
C LEU A 92 -135.60 -73.07 -42.06
N MET A 93 -136.05 -74.32 -42.00
CA MET A 93 -135.38 -75.37 -41.23
C MET A 93 -133.98 -75.70 -41.78
N VAL A 94 -133.82 -75.77 -43.10
CA VAL A 94 -132.51 -75.94 -43.76
C VAL A 94 -131.59 -74.76 -43.43
N LYS A 95 -132.06 -73.51 -43.58
CA LYS A 95 -131.25 -72.31 -43.29
C LYS A 95 -130.86 -72.15 -41.82
N VAL A 96 -131.71 -72.61 -40.89
CA VAL A 96 -131.33 -72.69 -39.47
C VAL A 96 -130.21 -73.73 -39.27
N GLY A 97 -130.29 -74.89 -39.92
CA GLY A 97 -129.20 -75.89 -39.89
C GLY A 97 -127.89 -75.38 -40.51
N GLU A 98 -127.96 -74.67 -41.64
CA GLU A 98 -126.81 -74.02 -42.29
C GLU A 98 -126.17 -73.00 -41.34
N HIS A 99 -126.95 -72.06 -40.79
CA HIS A 99 -126.42 -71.04 -39.87
C HIS A 99 -125.94 -71.60 -38.52
N GLU A 100 -126.53 -72.69 -38.00
CA GLU A 100 -125.98 -73.39 -36.82
C GLU A 100 -124.65 -74.07 -37.13
N PHE A 101 -124.49 -74.66 -38.33
CA PHE A 101 -123.23 -75.26 -38.77
C PHE A 101 -122.14 -74.20 -39.02
N GLU A 102 -122.47 -73.09 -39.70
CA GLU A 102 -121.58 -71.94 -39.88
C GLU A 102 -121.12 -71.39 -38.53
N LYS A 103 -122.06 -71.11 -37.62
CA LYS A 103 -121.77 -70.60 -36.27
C LYS A 103 -120.86 -71.55 -35.49
N ARG A 104 -121.09 -72.86 -35.56
CA ARG A 104 -120.27 -73.86 -34.86
C ARG A 104 -118.86 -73.94 -35.45
N THR A 105 -118.74 -73.93 -36.77
CA THR A 105 -117.46 -73.90 -37.48
C THR A 105 -116.65 -72.66 -37.12
N LEU A 106 -117.30 -71.49 -37.07
CA LEU A 106 -116.66 -70.20 -36.76
C LEU A 106 -116.24 -70.13 -35.27
N VAL A 107 -117.02 -70.72 -34.35
CA VAL A 107 -116.61 -70.89 -32.95
C VAL A 107 -115.42 -71.83 -32.81
N ASP A 108 -115.42 -72.99 -33.48
CA ASP A 108 -114.29 -73.94 -33.47
C ASP A 108 -113.02 -73.33 -34.07
N GLN A 109 -113.16 -72.41 -35.02
CA GLN A 109 -112.06 -71.67 -35.64
C GLN A 109 -111.51 -70.59 -34.71
N MET A 110 -112.37 -69.75 -34.11
CA MET A 110 -111.95 -68.78 -33.10
C MET A 110 -111.36 -69.42 -31.84
N GLU A 111 -111.82 -70.62 -31.44
CA GLU A 111 -111.22 -71.30 -30.28
C GLU A 111 -109.82 -71.87 -30.59
N LYS A 112 -109.57 -72.29 -31.84
CA LYS A 112 -108.21 -72.64 -32.29
C LYS A 112 -107.29 -71.41 -32.33
N GLU A 113 -107.77 -70.30 -32.87
CA GLU A 113 -107.03 -69.03 -32.87
C GLU A 113 -106.74 -68.55 -31.44
N ARG A 114 -107.72 -68.61 -30.54
CA ARG A 114 -107.52 -68.31 -29.11
C ARG A 114 -106.47 -69.23 -28.48
N LYS A 115 -106.50 -70.54 -28.74
CA LYS A 115 -105.50 -71.50 -28.22
C LYS A 115 -104.09 -71.20 -28.74
N LEU A 116 -103.97 -70.87 -30.03
CA LEU A 116 -102.69 -70.52 -30.67
C LEU A 116 -102.13 -69.17 -30.16
N LEU A 117 -102.98 -68.17 -29.97
CA LEU A 117 -102.62 -66.90 -29.32
C LEU A 117 -102.23 -67.10 -27.86
N THR A 118 -102.92 -67.97 -27.11
CA THR A 118 -102.57 -68.29 -25.71
C THR A 118 -101.19 -68.94 -25.62
N ALA A 119 -100.87 -69.88 -26.50
CA ALA A 119 -99.54 -70.48 -26.58
C ALA A 119 -98.46 -69.42 -26.91
N LYS A 120 -98.69 -68.59 -27.93
CA LYS A 120 -97.75 -67.54 -28.33
C LYS A 120 -97.52 -66.46 -27.26
N ILE A 121 -98.52 -66.18 -26.42
CA ILE A 121 -98.34 -65.33 -25.23
C ILE A 121 -97.42 -66.02 -24.22
N SER A 122 -97.66 -67.31 -23.91
CA SER A 122 -96.83 -68.06 -22.97
C SER A 122 -95.37 -68.21 -23.42
N ASP A 123 -95.11 -68.36 -24.72
CA ASP A 123 -93.76 -68.37 -25.29
C ASP A 123 -93.06 -67.00 -25.13
N LEU A 124 -93.78 -65.90 -25.36
CA LEU A 124 -93.27 -64.54 -25.20
C LEU A 124 -93.04 -64.16 -23.71
N GLU A 125 -93.92 -64.59 -22.81
CA GLU A 125 -93.74 -64.44 -21.35
C GLU A 125 -92.46 -65.14 -20.89
N LYS A 126 -92.21 -66.36 -21.39
CA LYS A 126 -90.99 -67.11 -21.09
C LYS A 126 -89.73 -66.41 -21.63
N GLN A 127 -89.75 -65.95 -22.88
CA GLN A 127 -88.64 -65.17 -23.46
C GLN A 127 -88.37 -63.87 -22.68
N MET A 128 -89.41 -63.23 -22.12
CA MET A 128 -89.25 -62.04 -21.28
C MET A 128 -88.50 -62.35 -19.97
N GLU A 129 -88.83 -63.48 -19.33
CA GLU A 129 -88.18 -63.91 -18.08
C GLU A 129 -86.73 -64.38 -18.35
N ASP A 130 -86.48 -65.10 -19.46
CA ASP A 130 -85.11 -65.47 -19.90
C ASP A 130 -84.22 -64.22 -20.12
N VAL A 131 -84.75 -63.16 -20.74
CA VAL A 131 -84.05 -61.87 -20.95
C VAL A 131 -83.86 -61.07 -19.65
N LYS A 132 -84.75 -61.24 -18.69
CA LYS A 132 -84.68 -60.62 -17.36
C LYS A 132 -83.62 -61.30 -16.48
N ASP A 133 -83.54 -62.63 -16.51
CA ASP A 133 -82.45 -63.38 -15.87
C ASP A 133 -81.09 -63.06 -16.50
N GLN A 134 -81.02 -62.89 -17.82
CA GLN A 134 -79.81 -62.40 -18.49
C GLN A 134 -79.42 -60.98 -18.04
N ASN A 135 -80.38 -60.07 -17.86
CA ASN A 135 -80.11 -58.74 -17.30
C ASN A 135 -79.56 -58.81 -15.87
N VAL A 136 -80.15 -59.64 -15.01
CA VAL A 136 -79.67 -59.84 -13.64
C VAL A 136 -78.23 -60.42 -13.64
N GLN A 137 -77.92 -61.38 -14.51
CA GLN A 137 -76.55 -61.90 -14.64
C GLN A 137 -75.56 -60.87 -15.20
N LEU A 138 -75.98 -59.99 -16.10
CA LEU A 138 -75.15 -58.89 -16.60
C LEU A 138 -74.91 -57.83 -15.53
N GLN A 139 -75.95 -57.48 -14.75
CA GLN A 139 -75.82 -56.54 -13.64
C GLN A 139 -74.86 -57.06 -12.57
N TYR A 140 -74.98 -58.32 -12.13
CA TYR A 140 -74.02 -58.91 -11.20
C TYR A 140 -72.57 -58.92 -11.74
N LYS A 141 -72.37 -59.14 -13.06
CA LYS A 141 -71.03 -59.07 -13.68
C LYS A 141 -70.47 -57.64 -13.76
N ILE A 142 -71.33 -56.65 -13.96
CA ILE A 142 -70.95 -55.23 -13.94
C ILE A 142 -70.57 -54.81 -12.53
N GLU A 143 -71.39 -55.13 -11.52
CA GLU A 143 -71.14 -54.81 -10.11
C GLU A 143 -69.83 -55.48 -9.64
N TYR A 144 -69.67 -56.79 -9.87
CA TYR A 144 -68.47 -57.55 -9.47
C TYR A 144 -67.15 -57.03 -10.09
N ASN A 145 -67.17 -56.51 -11.32
CA ASN A 145 -65.97 -55.97 -11.97
C ASN A 145 -65.74 -54.47 -11.72
N SER A 146 -66.80 -53.68 -11.51
CA SER A 146 -66.68 -52.22 -11.37
C SER A 146 -66.39 -51.77 -9.94
N GLU A 147 -66.94 -52.44 -8.93
CA GLU A 147 -66.73 -52.07 -7.53
C GLU A 147 -65.24 -52.19 -7.10
N PRO A 148 -64.48 -53.26 -7.44
CA PRO A 148 -63.06 -53.34 -7.11
C PRO A 148 -62.22 -52.25 -7.80
N MET A 149 -62.47 -51.98 -9.09
CA MET A 149 -61.74 -50.95 -9.85
C MET A 149 -62.07 -49.52 -9.39
N LEU A 150 -63.27 -49.29 -8.87
CA LEU A 150 -63.64 -48.04 -8.22
C LEU A 150 -62.95 -47.90 -6.86
N MET A 151 -62.91 -48.96 -6.05
CA MET A 151 -62.21 -48.96 -4.76
C MET A 151 -60.70 -48.74 -4.92
N GLU A 152 -60.06 -49.41 -5.89
CA GLU A 152 -58.64 -49.22 -6.24
C GLU A 152 -58.36 -47.76 -6.60
N ARG A 153 -59.14 -47.16 -7.51
CA ARG A 153 -58.98 -45.74 -7.90
C ARG A 153 -59.31 -44.74 -6.78
N VAL A 154 -60.24 -45.07 -5.89
CA VAL A 154 -60.53 -44.24 -4.70
C VAL A 154 -59.39 -44.32 -3.68
N GLN A 155 -58.72 -45.48 -3.56
CA GLN A 155 -57.51 -45.63 -2.76
C GLN A 155 -56.36 -44.83 -3.36
N ASP A 156 -56.06 -44.96 -4.66
CA ASP A 156 -55.04 -44.17 -5.37
C ASP A 156 -55.24 -42.66 -5.16
N VAL A 157 -56.48 -42.17 -5.30
CA VAL A 157 -56.81 -40.74 -5.11
C VAL A 157 -56.69 -40.33 -3.63
N THR A 158 -56.91 -41.25 -2.69
CA THR A 158 -56.73 -41.01 -1.25
C THR A 158 -55.24 -40.94 -0.88
N ASP A 159 -54.43 -41.86 -1.40
CA ASP A 159 -52.98 -41.89 -1.16
C ASP A 159 -52.27 -40.72 -1.85
N MET A 160 -52.69 -40.34 -3.06
CA MET A 160 -52.24 -39.09 -3.70
C MET A 160 -52.64 -37.84 -2.90
N ARG A 161 -53.86 -37.78 -2.35
CA ARG A 161 -54.30 -36.68 -1.48
C ARG A 161 -53.43 -36.58 -0.23
N ASP A 162 -53.12 -37.71 0.40
CA ASP A 162 -52.39 -37.72 1.67
C ASP A 162 -50.88 -37.53 1.47
N ALA A 163 -50.32 -37.97 0.34
CA ALA A 163 -48.99 -37.57 -0.12
C ALA A 163 -48.91 -36.06 -0.40
N LEU A 164 -49.89 -35.47 -1.08
CA LEU A 164 -49.97 -34.02 -1.29
C LEU A 164 -50.15 -33.26 0.03
N ALA A 165 -50.88 -33.81 1.00
CA ALA A 165 -51.00 -33.23 2.34
C ALA A 165 -49.67 -33.30 3.12
N ALA A 166 -48.90 -34.38 2.97
CA ALA A 166 -47.57 -34.51 3.56
C ALA A 166 -46.56 -33.51 2.93
N VAL A 167 -46.52 -33.42 1.61
CA VAL A 167 -45.68 -32.43 0.88
C VAL A 167 -46.07 -31.00 1.26
N LYS A 168 -47.37 -30.70 1.32
CA LYS A 168 -47.85 -29.39 1.80
C LYS A 168 -47.35 -29.10 3.22
N LYS A 169 -47.48 -30.05 4.14
CA LYS A 169 -47.04 -29.89 5.54
C LYS A 169 -45.53 -29.70 5.66
N GLN A 170 -44.75 -30.37 4.81
CA GLN A 170 -43.30 -30.17 4.72
C GLN A 170 -42.98 -28.75 4.23
N LEU A 171 -43.60 -28.29 3.13
CA LEU A 171 -43.40 -26.93 2.62
C LEU A 171 -43.84 -25.86 3.64
N GLU A 172 -44.93 -26.08 4.39
CA GLU A 172 -45.35 -25.18 5.48
C GLU A 172 -44.34 -25.15 6.64
N ALA A 173 -43.61 -26.24 6.90
CA ALA A 173 -42.54 -26.28 7.90
C ALA A 173 -41.25 -25.59 7.40
N GLU A 174 -40.83 -25.86 6.17
CA GLU A 174 -39.67 -25.21 5.52
C GLU A 174 -39.88 -23.68 5.43
N LEU A 175 -41.10 -23.23 5.14
CA LEU A 175 -41.44 -21.79 5.12
C LEU A 175 -41.37 -21.18 6.53
N GLN A 176 -41.83 -21.88 7.57
CA GLN A 176 -41.70 -21.44 8.96
C GLN A 176 -40.23 -21.39 9.41
N GLU A 177 -39.40 -22.36 9.01
CA GLU A 177 -37.96 -22.39 9.27
C GLU A 177 -37.26 -21.20 8.59
N LYS A 178 -37.53 -20.97 7.30
CA LYS A 178 -37.00 -19.81 6.56
C LYS A 178 -37.50 -18.47 7.10
N GLU A 179 -38.71 -18.39 7.64
CA GLU A 179 -39.13 -17.21 8.41
C GLU A 179 -38.38 -17.07 9.76
N THR A 180 -38.03 -18.16 10.45
CA THR A 180 -37.20 -18.07 11.67
C THR A 180 -35.78 -17.60 11.35
N GLU A 181 -35.15 -18.14 10.29
CA GLU A 181 -33.86 -17.64 9.78
C GLU A 181 -33.92 -16.15 9.43
N LEU A 182 -34.93 -15.72 8.67
CA LEU A 182 -35.12 -14.31 8.32
C LEU A 182 -35.36 -13.40 9.53
N ARG A 183 -36.04 -13.91 10.57
CA ARG A 183 -36.22 -13.16 11.82
C ARG A 183 -34.92 -13.08 12.63
N GLU A 184 -34.10 -14.11 12.64
CA GLU A 184 -32.81 -14.09 13.35
C GLU A 184 -31.77 -13.23 12.63
N MET A 185 -31.64 -13.36 11.29
CA MET A 185 -30.79 -12.49 10.47
C MET A 185 -31.16 -11.02 10.63
N LYS A 186 -32.46 -10.68 10.76
CA LYS A 186 -32.91 -9.32 11.07
C LYS A 186 -32.51 -8.84 12.48
N LYS A 187 -32.44 -9.73 13.48
CA LYS A 187 -31.88 -9.37 14.80
C LYS A 187 -30.38 -9.13 14.73
N VAL A 188 -29.64 -9.97 14.01
CA VAL A 188 -28.18 -9.84 13.83
C VAL A 188 -27.85 -8.54 13.11
N LEU A 189 -28.58 -8.21 12.04
CA LEU A 189 -28.45 -6.91 11.37
C LEU A 189 -28.77 -5.74 12.32
N ALA A 190 -29.90 -5.78 13.04
CA ALA A 190 -30.25 -4.72 13.99
C ALA A 190 -29.25 -4.59 15.16
N ALA A 191 -28.56 -5.67 15.55
CA ALA A 191 -27.46 -5.62 16.50
C ALA A 191 -26.22 -4.96 15.89
N LYS A 192 -25.85 -5.32 14.65
CA LYS A 192 -24.72 -4.71 13.92
C LYS A 192 -24.96 -3.24 13.58
N ASP A 193 -26.17 -2.84 13.21
CA ASP A 193 -26.55 -1.43 13.04
C ASP A 193 -26.39 -0.65 14.35
N LYS A 194 -26.70 -1.27 15.49
CA LYS A 194 -26.52 -0.66 16.82
C LYS A 194 -25.05 -0.57 17.22
N GLU A 195 -24.25 -1.59 16.95
CA GLU A 195 -22.79 -1.56 17.13
C GLU A 195 -22.15 -0.45 16.26
N LEU A 196 -22.58 -0.33 15.00
CA LEU A 196 -22.13 0.73 14.10
C LEU A 196 -22.59 2.13 14.53
N SER A 197 -23.76 2.27 15.16
CA SER A 197 -24.21 3.53 15.76
C SER A 197 -23.34 3.91 16.96
N ALA A 198 -23.10 2.96 17.88
CA ALA A 198 -22.25 3.19 19.04
C ALA A 198 -20.81 3.54 18.66
N LEU A 199 -20.25 2.86 17.66
CA LEU A 199 -18.90 3.14 17.14
C LEU A 199 -18.82 4.52 16.46
N ARG A 200 -19.90 4.97 15.82
CA ARG A 200 -20.00 6.35 15.28
C ARG A 200 -20.07 7.38 16.40
N GLU A 201 -20.89 7.16 17.42
CA GLU A 201 -20.97 8.03 18.61
C GLU A 201 -19.61 8.11 19.32
N GLU A 202 -18.85 7.00 19.37
CA GLU A 202 -17.49 6.96 19.94
C GLU A 202 -16.47 7.73 19.08
N TYR A 203 -16.46 7.56 17.74
CA TYR A 203 -15.59 8.35 16.86
C TYR A 203 -15.96 9.84 16.82
N GLU A 204 -17.26 10.18 16.84
CA GLU A 204 -17.72 11.57 16.87
C GLU A 204 -17.30 12.24 18.19
N LYS A 205 -17.38 11.52 19.32
CA LYS A 205 -16.81 11.98 20.59
C LYS A 205 -15.28 12.11 20.55
N GLN A 206 -14.55 11.18 19.94
CA GLN A 206 -13.09 11.31 19.79
C GLN A 206 -12.72 12.54 18.95
N ILE A 207 -13.51 12.89 17.95
CA ILE A 207 -13.35 14.13 17.16
C ILE A 207 -13.67 15.37 18.03
N GLU A 208 -14.72 15.35 18.85
CA GLU A 208 -15.00 16.42 19.82
C GLU A 208 -13.85 16.61 20.82
N ASP A 209 -13.36 15.53 21.45
CA ASP A 209 -12.25 15.57 22.40
C ASP A 209 -10.97 16.13 21.74
N VAL A 210 -10.58 15.63 20.55
CA VAL A 210 -9.38 16.10 19.82
C VAL A 210 -9.53 17.55 19.33
N THR A 211 -10.74 17.99 18.96
CA THR A 211 -10.95 19.41 18.60
C THR A 211 -10.91 20.33 19.82
N ALA A 212 -11.34 19.85 21.00
CA ALA A 212 -11.18 20.58 22.26
C ALA A 212 -9.70 20.67 22.68
N GLU A 213 -8.93 19.58 22.59
CA GLU A 213 -7.48 19.60 22.83
C GLU A 213 -6.74 20.55 21.87
N ARG A 214 -7.11 20.53 20.58
CA ARG A 214 -6.53 21.43 19.57
C ARG A 214 -6.79 22.91 19.89
N GLU A 215 -8.02 23.28 20.25
CA GLU A 215 -8.35 24.67 20.59
C GLU A 215 -7.75 25.08 21.95
N ALA A 216 -7.58 24.14 22.90
CA ALA A 216 -6.85 24.38 24.15
C ALA A 216 -5.35 24.65 23.89
N ALA A 217 -4.65 23.79 23.13
CA ALA A 217 -3.24 23.98 22.78
C ALA A 217 -3.00 25.26 21.96
N LYS A 218 -3.96 25.63 21.11
CA LYS A 218 -3.98 26.90 20.36
C LYS A 218 -4.16 28.12 21.28
N GLN A 219 -4.99 28.01 22.32
CA GLN A 219 -5.14 29.05 23.34
C GLN A 219 -3.87 29.18 24.19
N GLU A 220 -3.27 28.05 24.61
CA GLU A 220 -2.00 28.03 25.34
C GLU A 220 -0.86 28.65 24.52
N ALA A 221 -0.77 28.34 23.22
CA ALA A 221 0.17 28.99 22.30
C ALA A 221 -0.08 30.49 22.15
N ALA A 222 -1.35 30.93 22.11
CA ALA A 222 -1.70 32.35 22.04
C ALA A 222 -1.33 33.11 23.34
N ASP A 223 -1.55 32.50 24.51
CA ASP A 223 -1.15 33.06 25.80
C ASP A 223 0.38 33.04 26.00
N ALA A 224 1.08 32.01 25.51
CA ALA A 224 2.55 31.98 25.50
C ALA A 224 3.14 33.09 24.61
N VAL A 225 2.58 33.31 23.41
CA VAL A 225 2.96 34.44 22.54
C VAL A 225 2.65 35.79 23.21
N ARG A 226 1.51 35.92 23.88
CA ARG A 226 1.15 37.13 24.63
C ARG A 226 2.17 37.41 25.74
N VAL A 227 2.46 36.43 26.61
CA VAL A 227 3.46 36.55 27.70
C VAL A 227 4.86 36.86 27.15
N ALA A 228 5.26 36.24 26.04
CA ALA A 228 6.53 36.55 25.39
C ALA A 228 6.57 38.00 24.84
N SER A 229 5.46 38.51 24.32
CA SER A 229 5.36 39.90 23.86
C SER A 229 5.34 40.91 25.02
N GLU A 230 4.69 40.57 26.13
CA GLU A 230 4.66 41.37 27.36
C GLU A 230 6.07 41.46 27.96
N ALA A 231 6.75 40.34 28.19
CA ALA A 231 8.11 40.30 28.71
C ALA A 231 9.15 40.96 27.76
N ALA A 232 8.94 40.90 26.44
CA ALA A 232 9.75 41.66 25.48
C ALA A 232 9.51 43.17 25.61
N SER A 233 8.25 43.60 25.79
CA SER A 233 7.91 45.02 25.95
C SER A 233 8.45 45.60 27.26
N GLU A 234 8.32 44.89 28.39
CA GLU A 234 8.91 45.28 29.68
C GLU A 234 10.43 45.45 29.56
N LYS A 235 11.12 44.52 28.90
CA LYS A 235 12.56 44.60 28.67
C LYS A 235 12.97 45.77 27.76
N TYR A 236 12.13 46.18 26.81
CA TYR A 236 12.37 47.38 26.01
C TYR A 236 12.11 48.66 26.81
N GLU A 237 11.12 48.70 27.71
CA GLU A 237 10.91 49.83 28.62
C GLU A 237 12.06 49.98 29.63
N GLU A 238 12.59 48.88 30.18
CA GLU A 238 13.79 48.90 31.03
C GLU A 238 15.02 49.43 30.26
N GLN A 239 15.27 48.96 29.04
CA GLN A 239 16.39 49.43 28.21
C GLN A 239 16.25 50.88 27.73
N LEU A 240 15.03 51.39 27.56
CA LEU A 240 14.79 52.81 27.29
C LEU A 240 15.12 53.64 28.53
N LYS A 241 14.64 53.20 29.70
CA LYS A 241 14.87 53.89 30.97
C LYS A 241 16.35 53.92 31.36
N GLU A 242 17.07 52.80 31.22
CA GLU A 242 18.53 52.74 31.45
C GLU A 242 19.29 53.73 30.54
N LYS A 243 18.81 53.95 29.31
CA LYS A 243 19.39 54.93 28.38
C LYS A 243 19.02 56.37 28.71
N ASP A 244 17.82 56.64 29.20
CA ASP A 244 17.44 57.98 29.68
C ASP A 244 18.20 58.35 30.97
N ASP A 245 18.38 57.40 31.89
CA ASP A 245 19.21 57.55 33.10
C ASP A 245 20.70 57.76 32.72
N ALA A 246 21.24 57.02 31.75
CA ALA A 246 22.60 57.24 31.23
C ALA A 246 22.75 58.58 30.48
N LEU A 247 21.74 59.01 29.73
CA LEU A 247 21.75 60.28 28.99
C LEU A 247 21.70 61.48 29.95
N THR A 248 20.94 61.38 31.06
CA THR A 248 20.99 62.39 32.12
C THR A 248 22.35 62.44 32.81
N ALA A 249 22.98 61.30 33.12
CA ALA A 249 24.34 61.28 33.68
C ALA A 249 25.38 61.96 32.75
N VAL A 250 25.36 61.67 31.44
CA VAL A 250 26.22 62.34 30.45
C VAL A 250 25.91 63.84 30.35
N GLN A 251 24.64 64.24 30.53
CA GLN A 251 24.24 65.64 30.49
C GLN A 251 24.59 66.40 31.79
N GLU A 252 24.74 65.74 32.93
CA GLU A 252 25.33 66.28 34.15
C GLU A 252 26.86 66.40 34.02
N GLU A 253 27.55 65.37 33.53
CA GLU A 253 29.00 65.42 33.26
C GLU A 253 29.37 66.53 32.27
N LYS A 254 28.58 66.70 31.21
CA LYS A 254 28.72 67.84 30.29
C LYS A 254 28.63 69.18 31.01
N GLN A 255 27.72 69.35 31.97
CA GLN A 255 27.59 70.58 32.73
C GLN A 255 28.80 70.81 33.66
N THR A 256 29.38 69.78 34.28
CA THR A 256 30.59 69.93 35.11
C THR A 256 31.84 70.23 34.28
N LEU A 257 31.92 69.69 33.06
CA LEU A 257 32.97 70.05 32.11
C LEU A 257 32.82 71.50 31.62
N GLU A 258 31.60 71.95 31.32
CA GLU A 258 31.33 73.34 30.92
C GLU A 258 31.64 74.34 32.05
N THR A 259 31.32 74.03 33.32
CA THR A 259 31.73 74.90 34.44
C THR A 259 33.25 74.91 34.64
N SER A 260 33.93 73.76 34.58
CA SER A 260 35.40 73.69 34.70
C SER A 260 36.13 74.43 33.56
N LEU A 261 35.55 74.44 32.36
CA LEU A 261 36.08 75.18 31.22
C LEU A 261 35.96 76.70 31.45
N VAL A 262 34.80 77.19 31.92
CA VAL A 262 34.60 78.60 32.30
C VAL A 262 35.53 79.03 33.46
N GLU A 263 35.78 78.15 34.45
CA GLU A 263 36.76 78.43 35.51
C GLU A 263 38.18 78.57 34.97
N LYS A 264 38.58 77.74 33.99
CA LYS A 264 39.89 77.83 33.33
C LYS A 264 40.03 79.04 32.41
N GLU A 265 38.98 79.43 31.69
CA GLU A 265 38.95 80.69 30.92
C GLU A 265 39.12 81.89 31.85
N LYS A 266 38.44 81.91 33.01
CA LYS A 266 38.59 82.95 34.02
C LYS A 266 40.01 83.00 34.59
N ALA A 267 40.61 81.85 34.92
CA ALA A 267 41.98 81.77 35.41
C ALA A 267 43.01 82.24 34.36
N LEU A 268 42.75 81.97 33.07
CA LEU A 268 43.58 82.43 31.96
C LEU A 268 43.49 83.95 31.79
N LEU A 269 42.29 84.53 31.85
CA LEU A 269 42.09 85.99 31.82
C LEU A 269 42.74 86.70 33.02
N GLU A 270 42.75 86.08 34.20
CA GLU A 270 43.46 86.58 35.38
C GLU A 270 44.99 86.54 35.20
N ALA A 271 45.53 85.50 34.55
CA ALA A 271 46.94 85.41 34.20
C ALA A 271 47.34 86.42 33.10
N GLU A 272 46.51 86.62 32.07
CA GLU A 272 46.70 87.67 31.06
C GLU A 272 46.71 89.07 31.70
N ALA A 273 45.78 89.36 32.61
CA ALA A 273 45.75 90.61 33.35
C ALA A 273 47.03 90.86 34.16
N ALA A 274 47.54 89.83 34.84
CA ALA A 274 48.80 89.89 35.60
C ALA A 274 50.02 90.12 34.70
N THR A 275 50.13 89.42 33.57
CA THR A 275 51.22 89.64 32.60
C THR A 275 51.19 91.05 31.98
N ALA A 276 50.00 91.60 31.72
CA ALA A 276 49.84 92.98 31.28
C ALA A 276 50.24 94.01 32.36
N GLU A 277 50.09 93.70 33.66
CA GLU A 277 50.57 94.55 34.75
C GLU A 277 52.11 94.47 34.92
N VAL A 278 52.71 93.30 34.71
CA VAL A 278 54.17 93.14 34.59
C VAL A 278 54.72 93.93 33.39
N GLN A 279 54.03 93.95 32.25
CA GLN A 279 54.43 94.79 31.12
C GLN A 279 54.32 96.29 31.41
N ARG A 280 53.24 96.77 32.04
CA ARG A 280 53.10 98.20 32.41
C ARG A 280 54.18 98.65 33.40
N SER A 281 54.53 97.81 34.37
CA SER A 281 55.61 98.12 35.34
C SER A 281 56.99 98.08 34.67
N LEU A 282 57.21 97.18 33.69
CA LEU A 282 58.42 97.20 32.86
C LEU A 282 58.54 98.48 32.02
N GLU A 283 57.46 98.93 31.37
CA GLU A 283 57.43 100.23 30.67
C GLU A 283 57.69 101.41 31.62
N GLN A 284 57.17 101.36 32.84
CA GLN A 284 57.40 102.41 33.84
C GLN A 284 58.88 102.48 34.26
N VAL A 285 59.54 101.35 34.44
CA VAL A 285 60.99 101.29 34.69
C VAL A 285 61.79 101.79 33.49
N GLN A 286 61.37 101.48 32.26
CA GLN A 286 62.02 102.01 31.05
C GLN A 286 61.90 103.54 30.96
N ARG A 287 60.70 104.11 31.18
CA ARG A 287 60.49 105.57 31.22
C ARG A 287 61.28 106.25 32.35
N GLN A 288 61.46 105.58 33.50
CA GLN A 288 62.33 106.09 34.56
C GLN A 288 63.81 106.15 34.10
N GLY A 289 64.28 105.13 33.39
CA GLY A 289 65.62 105.14 32.77
C GLY A 289 65.79 106.25 31.70
N GLU A 290 64.73 106.59 30.96
CA GLU A 290 64.72 107.72 30.03
C GLU A 290 64.78 109.08 30.77
N THR A 291 64.12 109.22 31.91
CA THR A 291 64.25 110.44 32.75
C THR A 291 65.63 110.55 33.41
N ASP A 292 66.22 109.43 33.85
CA ASP A 292 67.51 109.43 34.52
C ASP A 292 68.65 109.69 33.52
N THR A 293 68.57 109.15 32.29
CA THR A 293 69.53 109.44 31.21
C THR A 293 69.43 110.89 30.73
N THR A 294 68.23 111.44 30.56
CA THR A 294 68.07 112.86 30.19
C THR A 294 68.52 113.82 31.31
N ALA A 295 68.44 113.44 32.59
CA ALA A 295 69.07 114.19 33.68
C ALA A 295 70.61 114.17 33.60
N VAL A 296 71.22 113.02 33.26
CA VAL A 296 72.67 112.92 33.00
C VAL A 296 73.09 113.76 31.77
N GLU A 297 72.27 113.82 30.73
CA GLU A 297 72.50 114.66 29.54
C GLU A 297 72.50 116.17 29.91
N GLN A 298 71.59 116.60 30.78
CA GLN A 298 71.56 117.99 31.29
C GLN A 298 72.78 118.32 32.16
N LEU A 299 73.23 117.39 33.01
CA LEU A 299 74.46 117.55 33.78
C LEU A 299 75.70 117.64 32.88
N ARG A 300 75.74 116.87 31.77
CA ARG A 300 76.76 117.02 30.72
C ARG A 300 76.73 118.41 30.08
N GLN A 301 75.56 118.93 29.71
CA GLN A 301 75.47 120.27 29.12
C GLN A 301 75.93 121.39 30.07
N GLN A 302 75.73 121.24 31.38
CA GLN A 302 76.26 122.20 32.37
C GLN A 302 77.80 122.17 32.47
N LEU A 303 78.40 120.98 32.37
CA LEU A 303 79.86 120.81 32.26
C LEU A 303 80.40 121.38 30.94
N GLU A 304 79.70 121.17 29.83
CA GLU A 304 80.06 121.72 28.51
C GLU A 304 80.03 123.27 28.51
N GLN A 305 78.99 123.87 29.10
CA GLN A 305 78.85 125.33 29.18
C GLN A 305 79.90 125.96 30.10
N THR A 306 80.22 125.33 31.23
CA THR A 306 81.29 125.81 32.12
C THR A 306 82.68 125.67 31.49
N ALA A 307 82.96 124.58 30.77
CA ALA A 307 84.17 124.43 29.98
C ALA A 307 84.32 125.55 28.94
N GLN A 308 83.28 125.85 28.16
CA GLN A 308 83.31 126.94 27.17
C GLN A 308 83.41 128.34 27.80
N GLU A 309 82.92 128.55 29.03
CA GLU A 309 83.21 129.79 29.77
C GLU A 309 84.69 129.90 30.13
N HIS A 310 85.33 128.82 30.59
CA HIS A 310 86.76 128.81 30.91
C HIS A 310 87.63 128.99 29.65
N GLU A 311 87.26 128.38 28.53
CA GLU A 311 87.93 128.55 27.24
C GLU A 311 87.82 129.99 26.72
N ARG A 312 86.63 130.61 26.77
CA ARG A 312 86.44 132.04 26.41
C ARG A 312 87.17 133.00 27.34
N LYS A 313 87.46 132.62 28.59
CA LYS A 313 88.32 133.37 29.52
C LYS A 313 89.80 133.21 29.17
N LEU A 314 90.25 131.99 28.83
CA LEU A 314 91.62 131.70 28.37
C LEU A 314 91.98 132.43 27.06
N GLN A 315 91.05 132.50 26.09
CA GLN A 315 91.27 133.16 24.80
C GLN A 315 91.45 134.69 24.90
N ARG A 316 91.16 135.31 26.06
CA ARG A 316 91.27 136.76 26.29
C ARG A 316 92.47 137.18 27.15
N LEU A 317 93.27 136.24 27.66
CA LEU A 317 94.32 136.50 28.66
C LEU A 317 95.75 136.22 28.15
N LYS A 318 95.96 136.21 26.83
CA LYS A 318 97.28 135.89 26.22
C LYS A 318 98.01 137.03 25.51
N ASP A 319 97.34 138.14 25.19
CA ASP A 319 97.94 139.21 24.37
C ASP A 319 98.34 140.48 25.15
N GLU A 320 98.16 140.57 26.48
CA GLU A 320 98.64 141.72 27.26
C GLU A 320 98.87 141.45 28.77
N GLY A 321 99.94 142.01 29.35
CA GLY A 321 99.85 142.59 30.70
C GLY A 321 100.23 141.80 31.97
N ALA A 322 101.42 141.20 32.04
CA ALA A 322 102.29 141.01 33.23
C ALA A 322 101.72 140.91 34.69
N GLY A 323 102.07 139.83 35.43
CA GLY A 323 101.98 139.83 36.91
C GLY A 323 102.17 138.49 37.65
N GLY A 324 103.40 137.93 37.74
CA GLY A 324 103.71 136.69 38.50
C GLY A 324 103.36 135.39 37.75
N HIS A 325 104.17 134.32 37.63
CA HIS A 325 105.36 133.81 38.35
C HIS A 325 105.14 133.61 39.87
N CYS A 326 105.48 132.49 40.53
CA CYS A 326 105.91 131.11 40.18
C CYS A 326 106.09 130.32 41.51
N ILE A 327 106.06 128.98 41.70
CA ILE A 327 105.90 127.73 40.90
C ILE A 327 105.07 126.72 41.77
N GLY A 328 104.54 125.62 41.21
CA GLY A 328 103.99 124.46 41.96
C GLY A 328 102.63 123.99 41.42
N GLU A 329 102.55 123.19 40.35
CA GLU A 329 102.89 121.75 40.17
C GLU A 329 101.72 120.77 40.46
N ASP A 330 101.53 119.86 39.50
CA ASP A 330 100.73 118.62 39.44
C ASP A 330 99.49 118.47 40.33
N THR A 331 98.28 118.65 39.79
CA THR A 331 97.59 117.72 38.86
C THR A 331 97.52 116.27 39.35
N GLY A 332 96.49 115.97 40.14
CA GLY A 332 96.19 114.62 40.67
C GLY A 332 95.67 113.64 39.62
N VAL A 333 96.51 113.26 38.64
CA VAL A 333 96.19 112.24 37.61
C VAL A 333 95.85 110.87 38.21
N GLY A 334 96.26 110.62 39.47
CA GLY A 334 95.95 109.40 40.21
C GLY A 334 94.45 109.06 40.28
N GLY A 335 93.56 110.03 40.52
CA GLY A 335 92.14 109.73 40.81
C GLY A 335 91.38 109.12 39.63
N LEU A 336 91.39 109.77 38.46
CA LEU A 336 90.69 109.27 37.28
C LEU A 336 91.43 108.10 36.61
N GLN A 337 92.76 108.03 36.69
CA GLN A 337 93.48 106.88 36.14
C GLN A 337 93.44 105.66 37.07
N ALA A 338 93.28 105.84 38.39
CA ALA A 338 92.90 104.76 39.30
C ALA A 338 91.48 104.31 39.00
N ARG A 339 90.49 105.22 38.94
CA ARG A 339 89.09 104.84 38.70
C ARG A 339 88.84 104.24 37.30
N LEU A 340 89.62 104.64 36.28
CA LEU A 340 89.63 103.96 34.97
C LEU A 340 90.41 102.65 34.99
N ARG A 341 91.47 102.51 35.80
CA ARG A 341 92.11 101.19 36.02
C ARG A 341 91.25 100.26 36.86
N GLU A 342 90.46 100.76 37.79
CA GLU A 342 89.46 100.00 38.55
C GLU A 342 88.29 99.64 37.67
N LEU A 343 87.73 100.56 36.87
CA LEU A 343 86.68 100.23 35.91
C LEU A 343 87.19 99.29 34.81
N TRP A 344 88.44 99.41 34.35
CA TRP A 344 89.02 98.47 33.40
C TRP A 344 89.36 97.13 34.06
N LYS A 345 89.87 97.11 35.29
CA LYS A 345 90.13 95.89 36.07
C LYS A 345 88.84 95.19 36.48
N ILE A 346 87.76 95.91 36.83
CA ILE A 346 86.43 95.38 37.07
C ILE A 346 85.78 94.95 35.74
N ASN A 347 86.03 95.63 34.62
CA ASN A 347 85.54 95.19 33.31
C ASN A 347 86.33 93.99 32.77
N GLU A 348 87.58 93.80 33.18
CA GLU A 348 88.42 92.65 32.84
C GLU A 348 88.23 91.50 33.85
N GLU A 349 87.91 91.79 35.11
CA GLU A 349 87.44 90.82 36.12
C GLU A 349 86.00 90.41 35.84
N LEU A 350 85.15 91.27 35.26
CA LEU A 350 83.85 90.88 34.70
C LEU A 350 84.02 90.13 33.37
N LYS A 351 84.97 90.47 32.50
CA LYS A 351 85.28 89.60 31.34
C LYS A 351 85.89 88.28 31.76
N GLN A 352 86.70 88.24 32.82
CA GLN A 352 87.23 87.00 33.39
C GLN A 352 86.17 86.24 34.17
N GLN A 353 85.23 86.88 34.87
CA GLN A 353 84.08 86.21 35.48
C GLN A 353 83.07 85.75 34.44
N ILE A 354 82.84 86.48 33.34
CA ILE A 354 82.00 86.03 32.22
C ILE A 354 82.73 84.95 31.43
N ALA A 355 84.06 85.00 31.27
CA ALA A 355 84.85 83.93 30.66
C ALA A 355 85.01 82.71 31.58
N LEU A 356 85.05 82.88 32.91
CA LEU A 356 85.09 81.80 33.89
C LEU A 356 83.72 81.20 34.10
N THR A 357 82.63 81.96 34.16
CA THR A 357 81.27 81.40 34.18
C THR A 357 80.85 80.86 32.81
N SER A 358 81.35 81.41 31.70
CA SER A 358 81.26 80.77 30.38
C SER A 358 82.12 79.50 30.33
N ALA A 359 83.32 79.49 30.90
CA ALA A 359 84.13 78.29 31.00
C ALA A 359 83.50 77.26 31.96
N GLU A 360 82.90 77.65 33.08
CA GLU A 360 82.21 76.77 34.04
C GLU A 360 80.87 76.29 33.50
N THR A 361 80.17 77.05 32.66
CA THR A 361 78.95 76.58 31.97
C THR A 361 79.26 75.78 30.72
N MET A 362 80.37 76.05 30.02
CA MET A 362 80.90 75.17 28.97
C MET A 362 81.56 73.93 29.55
N ILE A 363 82.18 73.99 30.73
CA ILE A 363 82.72 72.83 31.47
C ILE A 363 81.54 72.06 32.04
N LYS A 364 80.54 72.66 32.67
CA LYS A 364 79.32 71.93 33.05
C LYS A 364 78.54 71.38 31.84
N HIS A 365 78.55 72.03 30.68
CA HIS A 365 78.02 71.43 29.44
C HIS A 365 78.96 70.41 28.81
N ALA A 366 80.28 70.47 29.06
CA ALA A 366 81.24 69.46 28.66
C ALA A 366 81.10 68.25 29.56
N GLU A 367 81.14 68.39 30.89
CA GLU A 367 80.80 67.39 31.91
C GLU A 367 79.40 66.80 31.71
N LEU A 368 78.37 67.57 31.35
CA LEU A 368 77.05 66.99 31.02
C LEU A 368 77.04 66.28 29.67
N ARG A 369 77.85 66.69 28.69
CA ARG A 369 78.05 65.95 27.42
C ARG A 369 78.99 64.77 27.57
N GLU A 370 79.91 64.81 28.51
CA GLU A 370 80.91 63.79 28.82
C GLU A 370 80.27 62.77 29.74
N ASN A 371 79.37 63.14 30.66
CA ASN A 371 78.49 62.17 31.33
C ASN A 371 77.45 61.56 30.38
N ALA A 372 77.03 62.27 29.32
CA ALA A 372 76.14 61.71 28.29
C ALA A 372 76.86 60.84 27.23
N LEU A 373 78.13 61.13 26.90
CA LEU A 373 78.92 60.44 25.87
C LEU A 373 79.93 59.44 26.45
N SER A 374 80.43 59.65 27.67
CA SER A 374 80.93 58.54 28.50
C SER A 374 79.77 57.71 29.04
N GLY A 375 78.52 58.18 29.00
CA GLY A 375 77.36 57.29 28.99
C GLY A 375 77.45 56.27 27.84
N GLN A 376 78.00 56.65 26.68
CA GLN A 376 78.26 55.74 25.57
C GLN A 376 79.57 54.95 25.74
N THR A 377 80.70 55.53 26.18
CA THR A 377 81.91 54.72 26.41
C THR A 377 81.79 53.79 27.62
N VAL A 378 81.04 54.17 28.66
CA VAL A 378 80.66 53.27 29.77
C VAL A 378 79.61 52.27 29.28
N LEU A 379 78.72 52.57 28.33
CA LEU A 379 77.91 51.52 27.70
C LEU A 379 78.73 50.62 26.77
N GLU A 380 79.76 51.10 26.10
CA GLU A 380 80.67 50.27 25.28
C GLU A 380 81.61 49.45 26.17
N ASP A 381 82.11 49.99 27.29
CA ASP A 381 82.84 49.26 28.33
C ASP A 381 81.90 48.31 29.11
N LYS A 382 80.62 48.64 29.31
CA LYS A 382 79.64 47.75 29.96
C LYS A 382 79.09 46.71 29.00
N VAL A 383 79.00 46.99 27.71
CA VAL A 383 78.73 45.98 26.67
C VAL A 383 79.95 45.10 26.52
N ALA A 384 81.18 45.63 26.47
CA ALA A 384 82.39 44.81 26.48
C ALA A 384 82.53 44.02 27.80
N GLU A 385 82.15 44.56 28.95
CA GLU A 385 82.13 43.83 30.22
C GLU A 385 80.99 42.81 30.27
N LEU A 386 79.82 43.07 29.68
CA LEU A 386 78.74 42.10 29.53
C LEU A 386 79.02 41.06 28.43
N GLU A 387 79.82 41.37 27.43
CA GLU A 387 80.32 40.45 26.40
C GLU A 387 81.45 39.60 26.97
N ASN A 388 82.37 40.15 27.77
CA ASN A 388 83.33 39.37 28.54
C ASN A 388 82.63 38.56 29.65
N GLN A 389 81.59 39.07 30.31
CA GLN A 389 80.79 38.28 31.26
C GLN A 389 79.91 37.26 30.55
N LEU A 390 79.45 37.49 29.31
CA LEU A 390 78.77 36.47 28.50
C LEU A 390 79.77 35.43 27.98
N GLU A 391 80.96 35.81 27.54
CA GLU A 391 82.01 34.88 27.11
C GLU A 391 82.57 34.11 28.31
N GLU A 392 82.72 34.72 29.48
CA GLU A 392 83.08 34.04 30.73
C GLU A 392 81.92 33.18 31.27
N LEU A 393 80.66 33.64 31.20
CA LEU A 393 79.50 32.81 31.55
C LEU A 393 79.26 31.70 30.53
N GLN A 394 79.66 31.87 29.26
CA GLN A 394 79.54 30.85 28.22
C GLN A 394 80.75 29.91 28.23
N GLU A 395 81.94 30.35 28.64
CA GLU A 395 83.03 29.46 29.06
C GLU A 395 82.66 28.72 30.36
N GLN A 396 82.04 29.37 31.34
CA GLN A 396 81.56 28.71 32.55
C GLN A 396 80.40 27.76 32.23
N LEU A 397 79.52 28.07 31.27
CA LEU A 397 78.47 27.18 30.78
C LEU A 397 79.04 26.04 29.94
N ASN A 398 80.10 26.27 29.16
CA ASN A 398 80.81 25.20 28.44
C ASN A 398 81.59 24.31 29.41
N ARG A 399 82.26 24.89 30.42
CA ARG A 399 82.90 24.15 31.53
C ARG A 399 81.86 23.41 32.37
N LYS A 400 80.68 23.99 32.63
CA LYS A 400 79.57 23.34 33.33
C LYS A 400 78.89 22.28 32.49
N SER A 401 78.76 22.48 31.18
CA SER A 401 78.27 21.46 30.24
C SER A 401 79.29 20.36 30.03
N GLN A 402 80.59 20.64 30.20
CA GLN A 402 81.64 19.64 30.18
C GLN A 402 81.75 18.90 31.53
N GLU A 403 81.62 19.57 32.66
CA GLU A 403 81.43 18.93 33.97
C GLU A 403 80.13 18.11 34.00
N VAL A 404 79.05 18.59 33.40
CA VAL A 404 77.79 17.85 33.27
C VAL A 404 77.97 16.70 32.29
N ALA A 405 78.66 16.83 31.16
CA ALA A 405 78.95 15.70 30.27
C ALA A 405 79.92 14.68 30.90
N GLU A 406 80.84 15.11 31.76
CA GLU A 406 81.72 14.23 32.53
C GLU A 406 80.97 13.56 33.70
N LEU A 407 80.02 14.24 34.35
CA LEU A 407 79.12 13.68 35.36
C LEU A 407 78.00 12.82 34.76
N GLU A 408 77.54 13.10 33.55
CA GLU A 408 76.63 12.28 32.76
C GLU A 408 77.37 11.05 32.26
N ALA A 409 78.61 11.16 31.78
CA ALA A 409 79.45 9.99 31.49
C ALA A 409 79.78 9.18 32.76
N GLU A 410 80.00 9.82 33.92
CA GLU A 410 80.19 9.12 35.20
C GLU A 410 78.87 8.52 35.74
N ALA A 411 77.72 9.09 35.37
CA ALA A 411 76.39 8.53 35.66
C ALA A 411 76.02 7.38 34.72
N GLU A 412 76.24 7.49 33.41
CA GLU A 412 76.06 6.41 32.42
C GLU A 412 76.98 5.22 32.72
N SER A 413 78.22 5.50 33.17
CA SER A 413 79.15 4.50 33.71
C SER A 413 78.64 3.80 35.00
N ARG A 414 77.60 4.35 35.65
CA ARG A 414 76.93 3.79 36.85
C ARG A 414 75.50 3.29 36.60
N THR A 415 74.82 3.70 35.53
CA THR A 415 73.44 3.28 35.19
C THR A 415 73.37 2.17 34.14
N MET A 416 74.50 1.75 33.56
CA MET A 416 74.62 0.52 32.76
C MET A 416 74.56 -0.78 33.61
N ALA A 417 73.80 -0.76 34.70
CA ALA A 417 73.50 -1.91 35.56
C ALA A 417 72.02 -1.83 36.01
N ASP A 418 71.26 -2.87 35.66
CA ASP A 418 69.86 -3.16 36.05
C ASP A 418 68.83 -2.03 35.82
N GLY A 419 68.28 -2.02 34.59
CA GLY A 419 67.12 -1.20 34.22
C GLY A 419 65.76 -1.90 34.41
N GLU A 420 64.79 -1.49 33.59
CA GLU A 420 63.39 -2.00 33.49
C GLU A 420 62.38 -1.56 34.59
N ALA A 421 61.88 -0.34 34.38
CA ALA A 421 60.46 -0.04 34.09
C ALA A 421 59.34 -0.26 35.15
N SER A 422 58.46 0.75 35.23
CA SER A 422 57.16 0.81 35.95
C SER A 422 57.20 0.64 37.48
N GLY A 423 56.30 1.24 38.26
CA GLY A 423 55.20 2.15 37.92
C GLY A 423 54.03 1.98 38.88
N GLU A 424 53.33 3.09 39.16
CA GLU A 424 52.07 3.18 39.93
C GLU A 424 52.14 3.01 41.48
N ASP A 425 51.07 3.51 42.10
CA ASP A 425 50.57 3.43 43.49
C ASP A 425 51.25 4.13 44.70
N ASP A 426 50.51 5.13 45.18
CA ASP A 426 50.13 5.47 46.56
C ASP A 426 51.08 6.14 47.58
N ASP A 427 50.55 7.26 48.10
CA ASP A 427 50.47 7.67 49.52
C ASP A 427 51.43 6.97 50.52
N LYS A 428 52.47 7.71 50.98
CA LYS A 428 52.61 8.10 52.40
C LYS A 428 53.89 8.86 52.80
N PHE A 429 53.70 9.66 53.85
CA PHE A 429 54.62 9.98 54.95
C PHE A 429 55.91 10.79 54.69
N VAL A 430 55.84 12.01 55.23
CA VAL A 430 56.96 12.77 55.80
C VAL A 430 57.85 11.89 56.70
N VAL A 431 59.11 11.69 56.29
CA VAL A 431 60.27 11.72 57.19
C VAL A 431 61.43 12.37 56.45
N VAL A 432 61.77 13.63 56.80
CA VAL A 432 63.06 14.23 56.43
C VAL A 432 63.89 14.33 57.71
N GLY A 433 65.00 13.59 57.74
CA GLY A 433 66.01 13.64 58.80
C GLY A 433 67.40 13.61 58.16
N GLY A 434 68.28 14.50 58.61
CA GLY A 434 69.62 14.68 58.02
C GLY A 434 70.28 15.94 58.56
N ASP A 435 70.99 15.81 59.68
CA ASP A 435 71.64 16.93 60.39
C ASP A 435 72.81 17.55 59.61
N GLY A 436 73.04 18.86 59.83
CA GLY A 436 74.23 19.55 59.32
C GLY A 436 74.45 20.96 59.88
N GLY A 437 73.39 21.77 60.03
CA GLY A 437 73.53 23.20 60.33
C GLY A 437 73.81 23.61 61.78
N ALA A 438 73.48 22.78 62.78
CA ALA A 438 73.48 23.21 64.18
C ALA A 438 74.88 23.26 64.84
N ILE A 439 75.85 22.50 64.34
CA ILE A 439 77.15 22.32 65.00
C ILE A 439 78.13 23.46 64.66
N SER A 440 78.08 24.02 63.44
CA SER A 440 78.93 25.15 63.04
C SER A 440 78.62 26.40 63.87
N VAL A 441 77.35 26.78 63.95
CA VAL A 441 76.88 27.99 64.67
C VAL A 441 77.28 27.95 66.15
N LEU A 442 77.12 26.80 66.81
CA LEU A 442 77.55 26.63 68.22
C LEU A 442 79.07 26.65 68.39
N THR A 443 79.83 26.16 67.41
CA THR A 443 81.31 26.19 67.45
C THR A 443 81.82 27.63 67.31
N GLU A 444 81.22 28.42 66.42
CA GLU A 444 81.60 29.82 66.20
C GLU A 444 81.26 30.71 67.40
N GLN A 445 80.07 30.56 67.99
CA GLN A 445 79.68 31.30 69.20
C GLN A 445 80.61 31.03 70.39
N VAL A 446 81.09 29.80 70.58
CA VAL A 446 82.06 29.46 71.63
C VAL A 446 83.43 30.09 71.38
N ALA A 447 83.88 30.18 70.13
CA ALA A 447 85.16 30.80 69.78
C ALA A 447 85.17 32.31 70.06
N THR A 448 84.06 33.02 69.80
CA THR A 448 83.93 34.46 70.10
C THR A 448 83.98 34.74 71.60
N ALA A 449 83.21 33.99 72.40
CA ALA A 449 83.19 34.13 73.86
C ALA A 449 84.56 33.86 74.52
N GLN A 450 85.37 32.96 73.94
CA GLN A 450 86.74 32.69 74.42
C GLN A 450 87.71 33.85 74.15
N ARG A 451 87.50 34.60 73.06
CA ARG A 451 88.31 35.79 72.73
C ARG A 451 88.01 36.94 73.69
N GLU A 452 86.74 37.28 73.85
CA GLU A 452 86.27 38.37 74.73
C GLU A 452 86.71 38.17 76.20
N LEU A 453 86.67 36.93 76.69
CA LEU A 453 87.16 36.58 78.04
C LEU A 453 88.67 36.83 78.20
N THR A 454 89.45 36.63 77.14
CA THR A 454 90.91 36.83 77.15
C THR A 454 91.25 38.33 77.20
N GLU A 455 90.62 39.13 76.34
CA GLU A 455 90.79 40.59 76.30
C GLU A 455 90.39 41.25 77.64
N ALA A 456 89.31 40.77 78.26
CA ALA A 456 88.87 41.21 79.58
C ALA A 456 89.89 40.89 80.71
N MET A 457 90.67 39.82 80.59
CA MET A 457 91.73 39.49 81.56
C MET A 457 92.97 40.38 81.39
N GLU A 458 93.36 40.70 80.16
CA GLU A 458 94.52 41.59 79.89
C GLU A 458 94.26 43.03 80.36
N LEU A 459 93.05 43.56 80.13
CA LEU A 459 92.65 44.88 80.64
C LEU A 459 92.79 44.99 82.17
N ASN A 460 92.41 43.93 82.88
CA ASN A 460 92.43 43.88 84.35
C ASN A 460 93.87 43.85 84.90
N LEU A 461 94.79 43.15 84.21
CA LEU A 461 96.22 43.19 84.50
C LEU A 461 96.80 44.60 84.33
N HIS A 462 96.39 45.30 83.27
CA HIS A 462 96.87 46.65 82.94
C HIS A 462 96.44 47.71 83.97
N LEU A 463 95.22 47.60 84.51
CA LEU A 463 94.71 48.48 85.56
C LEU A 463 95.43 48.28 86.91
N ASN A 464 95.76 47.03 87.26
CA ASN A 464 96.46 46.73 88.52
C ASN A 464 97.85 47.38 88.57
N ASN A 465 98.62 47.27 87.48
CA ASN A 465 99.95 47.89 87.35
C ASN A 465 99.89 49.44 87.46
N ARG A 466 98.82 50.07 86.96
CA ARG A 466 98.63 51.53 87.04
C ARG A 466 98.40 52.03 88.47
N ASN A 467 97.73 51.24 89.31
CA ASN A 467 97.46 51.63 90.70
C ASN A 467 98.75 51.62 91.54
N ALA A 468 99.62 50.62 91.38
CA ALA A 468 100.89 50.54 92.10
C ALA A 468 101.79 51.77 91.85
N TRP A 469 101.85 52.26 90.59
CA TRP A 469 102.63 53.44 90.23
C TRP A 469 102.13 54.74 90.91
N LEU A 470 100.83 54.86 91.17
CA LEU A 470 100.25 56.04 91.81
C LEU A 470 100.55 56.11 93.32
N GLU A 471 100.75 54.98 93.99
CA GLU A 471 101.13 54.94 95.40
C GLU A 471 102.58 55.44 95.62
N GLU A 472 103.52 55.09 94.71
CA GLU A 472 104.91 55.56 94.78
C GLU A 472 105.03 57.09 94.65
N GLN A 473 104.26 57.71 93.76
CA GLN A 473 104.31 59.16 93.52
C GLN A 473 103.84 59.98 94.74
N TYR A 474 102.89 59.45 95.52
CA TYR A 474 102.40 60.13 96.72
C TYR A 474 103.45 60.21 97.84
N GLN A 475 104.48 59.35 97.79
CA GLN A 475 105.47 59.19 98.87
C GLN A 475 106.69 60.11 98.70
N MET A 476 106.98 60.62 97.50
CA MET A 476 108.15 61.49 97.25
C MET A 476 107.94 62.97 97.64
N LEU A 477 106.72 63.49 97.54
CA LEU A 477 106.41 64.93 97.70
C LEU A 477 106.40 65.42 99.17
N SER A 478 106.85 64.62 100.13
CA SER A 478 106.66 64.86 101.57
C SER A 478 107.84 65.54 102.30
N SER A 479 108.87 66.07 101.59
CA SER A 479 110.24 66.12 102.17
C SER A 479 111.07 67.42 102.12
N VAL A 480 110.61 68.58 101.63
CA VAL A 480 111.49 69.78 101.44
C VAL A 480 110.82 71.17 101.70
N GLN A 481 111.26 71.96 102.73
CA GLN A 481 111.34 73.48 102.82
C GLN A 481 111.47 74.09 104.28
N SER A 482 112.43 75.04 104.57
CA SER A 482 112.47 75.97 105.78
C SER A 482 113.61 77.11 105.84
N GLU A 483 113.40 78.29 106.55
CA GLU A 483 114.30 79.47 107.04
C GLU A 483 114.73 80.67 106.09
N GLY A 484 115.18 81.97 106.39
CA GLY A 484 115.55 82.90 107.55
C GLY A 484 115.83 84.46 107.18
N ASP A 485 116.31 85.42 108.06
CA ASP A 485 116.22 86.97 107.96
C ASP A 485 117.43 87.99 108.36
N ASP A 486 117.23 89.32 108.74
CA ASP A 486 118.06 90.62 108.46
C ASP A 486 118.27 91.82 109.56
N GLU A 487 119.11 92.91 109.38
CA GLU A 487 119.39 94.15 110.28
C GLU A 487 120.21 95.45 109.71
N GLN A 488 120.27 96.68 110.36
CA GLN A 488 120.85 98.05 109.90
C GLN A 488 121.54 98.98 111.02
N ASP A 489 122.04 100.29 111.05
CA ASP A 489 122.23 101.63 110.31
C ASP A 489 123.56 102.44 110.81
N GLU A 490 123.95 103.77 110.95
CA GLU A 490 123.52 105.24 110.93
C GLU A 490 124.74 106.31 110.93
N THR A 491 124.57 107.68 111.04
CA THR A 491 125.46 108.81 111.63
C THR A 491 126.02 110.09 110.83
N GLY A 492 126.25 111.29 111.47
CA GLY A 492 127.03 112.50 110.95
C GLY A 492 127.02 113.91 111.71
N VAL A 493 127.96 114.92 111.50
CA VAL A 493 128.01 116.29 112.20
C VAL A 493 128.75 117.57 111.55
N ALA A 494 129.33 118.58 112.30
CA ALA A 494 129.46 120.08 111.97
C ALA A 494 130.85 120.87 112.10
N LYS A 495 130.93 122.26 112.03
CA LYS A 495 132.13 123.13 111.62
C LYS A 495 132.30 124.62 112.23
N PRO A 496 133.48 125.36 112.17
CA PRO A 496 133.82 126.66 112.92
C PRO A 496 134.52 127.92 112.21
N SER A 497 134.84 129.09 112.88
CA SER A 497 135.30 130.44 112.32
C SER A 497 136.53 131.21 112.96
N SER A 498 136.87 132.42 112.41
CA SER A 498 137.77 133.57 112.80
C SER A 498 139.32 133.45 113.02
N GLU A 499 140.08 133.83 111.99
CA GLU A 499 141.48 134.39 111.86
C GLU A 499 142.68 133.98 112.77
N GLU A 500 142.49 133.55 114.01
CA GLU A 500 143.57 133.34 115.00
C GLU A 500 143.61 131.93 115.65
N ARG A 501 143.27 130.77 115.06
CA ARG A 501 143.08 130.31 113.65
C ARG A 501 144.26 130.49 112.69
N ILE A 502 145.37 131.06 113.15
CA ILE A 502 146.71 130.88 112.54
C ILE A 502 147.56 129.93 113.39
N ALA A 503 147.48 130.02 114.73
CA ALA A 503 148.14 129.07 115.63
C ALA A 503 147.59 127.63 115.51
N ALA A 504 146.38 127.44 114.97
CA ALA A 504 145.81 126.12 114.68
C ALA A 504 146.44 125.44 113.46
N LEU A 505 146.91 126.22 112.47
CA LEU A 505 147.39 125.70 111.18
C LEU A 505 148.65 124.83 111.31
N GLU A 506 149.48 125.09 112.33
CA GLU A 506 150.69 124.31 112.58
C GLU A 506 150.40 122.94 113.23
N GLN A 507 149.24 122.77 113.89
CA GLN A 507 148.80 121.47 114.41
C GLN A 507 148.07 120.64 113.32
N GLU A 508 147.22 121.28 112.50
CA GLU A 508 146.52 120.61 111.38
C GLU A 508 147.49 119.87 110.44
N LEU A 509 148.71 120.38 110.24
CA LEU A 509 149.70 119.78 109.35
C LEU A 509 150.19 118.38 109.80
N GLN A 510 150.20 118.09 111.11
CA GLN A 510 150.59 116.76 111.63
C GLN A 510 149.41 115.77 111.63
N GLU A 511 148.17 116.25 111.75
CA GLU A 511 146.98 115.40 111.69
C GLU A 511 146.64 115.03 110.23
N ALA A 512 146.84 115.96 109.29
CA ALA A 512 146.68 115.72 107.85
C ALA A 512 147.54 114.56 107.31
N THR A 513 148.76 114.37 107.84
CA THR A 513 149.65 113.27 107.43
C THR A 513 149.26 111.90 108.00
N ARG A 514 148.41 111.83 109.02
CA ARG A 514 147.81 110.55 109.48
C ARG A 514 146.59 110.19 108.64
N ALA A 515 145.67 111.12 108.45
CA ALA A 515 144.44 110.92 107.68
C ALA A 515 144.69 110.48 106.23
N ALA A 516 145.80 110.94 105.61
CA ALA A 516 146.18 110.56 104.25
C ALA A 516 146.47 109.05 104.07
N ASN A 517 146.98 108.37 105.10
CA ASN A 517 147.24 106.92 105.03
C ASN A 517 145.96 106.11 105.23
N GLU A 518 145.10 106.53 106.16
CA GLU A 518 143.81 105.86 106.46
C GLU A 518 142.85 105.93 105.26
N GLN A 519 142.90 107.00 104.46
CA GLN A 519 142.16 107.09 103.19
C GLN A 519 142.69 106.11 102.12
N ALA A 520 143.98 105.77 102.10
CA ALA A 520 144.56 104.88 101.10
C ALA A 520 144.07 103.43 101.26
N GLU A 521 143.98 102.92 102.50
CA GLU A 521 143.42 101.59 102.78
C GLU A 521 141.92 101.52 102.46
N HIS A 522 141.16 102.58 102.74
CA HIS A 522 139.74 102.65 102.39
C HIS A 522 139.46 102.57 100.89
N VAL A 523 140.31 103.19 100.04
CA VAL A 523 140.19 103.08 98.58
C VAL A 523 140.44 101.64 98.11
N SER A 524 141.49 100.97 98.62
CA SER A 524 141.81 99.60 98.24
C SER A 524 140.68 98.61 98.55
N ASN A 525 139.99 98.78 99.68
CA ASN A 525 138.84 97.93 100.05
C ASN A 525 137.61 98.19 99.15
N LEU A 526 137.41 99.43 98.70
CA LEU A 526 136.32 99.77 97.78
C LEU A 526 136.53 99.17 96.37
N GLU A 527 137.75 99.22 95.83
CA GLU A 527 138.09 98.62 94.53
C GLU A 527 137.90 97.08 94.54
N GLN A 528 138.25 96.43 95.65
CA GLN A 528 138.09 94.99 95.81
C GLN A 528 136.60 94.58 95.89
N ASN A 529 135.77 95.33 96.63
CA ASN A 529 134.32 95.10 96.67
C ASN A 529 133.64 95.36 95.32
N TYR A 530 134.04 96.41 94.59
CA TYR A 530 133.48 96.71 93.27
C TYR A 530 133.76 95.60 92.25
N SER A 531 134.94 94.99 92.32
CA SER A 531 135.32 93.85 91.48
C SER A 531 134.46 92.62 91.75
N ALA A 532 134.19 92.30 93.02
CA ALA A 532 133.34 91.17 93.40
C ALA A 532 131.87 91.36 92.97
N LEU A 533 131.33 92.60 93.11
CA LEU A 533 129.97 92.91 92.68
C LEU A 533 129.79 92.79 91.16
N SER A 534 130.81 93.18 90.37
CA SER A 534 130.80 92.98 88.91
C SER A 534 130.67 91.50 88.54
N THR A 535 131.44 90.61 89.20
CA THR A 535 131.42 89.17 88.86
C THR A 535 130.09 88.48 89.17
N GLU A 536 129.34 88.92 90.18
CA GLU A 536 127.99 88.38 90.44
C GLU A 536 126.93 88.99 89.52
N PHE A 537 127.11 90.22 89.03
CA PHE A 537 126.23 90.81 88.00
C PHE A 537 126.33 90.03 86.68
N ASP A 538 127.54 89.73 86.21
CA ASP A 538 127.77 88.94 84.99
C ASP A 538 127.16 87.53 85.12
N ARG A 539 127.26 86.93 86.30
CA ARG A 539 126.70 85.60 86.64
C ARG A 539 125.17 85.58 86.58
N LEU A 540 124.52 86.60 87.14
CA LEU A 540 123.07 86.81 87.05
C LEU A 540 122.62 87.04 85.60
N HIS A 541 123.41 87.76 84.79
CA HIS A 541 123.12 87.95 83.37
C HIS A 541 123.17 86.64 82.56
N SER A 542 124.15 85.75 82.84
CA SER A 542 124.21 84.44 82.19
C SER A 542 122.98 83.58 82.50
N ALA A 543 122.62 83.47 83.79
CA ALA A 543 121.46 82.69 84.22
C ALA A 543 120.13 83.23 83.67
N HIS A 544 120.02 84.56 83.47
CA HIS A 544 118.83 85.16 82.84
C HIS A 544 118.70 84.77 81.35
N ASN A 545 119.81 84.74 80.62
CA ASN A 545 119.81 84.33 79.21
C ASN A 545 119.45 82.85 79.05
N GLU A 546 120.04 81.96 79.86
CA GLU A 546 119.72 80.52 79.85
C GLU A 546 118.23 80.25 80.08
N LEU A 547 117.58 81.00 80.99
CA LEU A 547 116.15 80.88 81.26
C LEU A 547 115.28 81.44 80.11
N MET A 548 115.76 82.45 79.39
CA MET A 548 115.11 82.96 78.18
C MET A 548 115.19 81.98 77.01
N ASP A 549 116.31 81.27 76.84
CA ASP A 549 116.48 80.25 75.80
C ASP A 549 115.61 79.02 76.07
N VAL A 550 115.56 78.53 77.32
CA VAL A 550 114.64 77.45 77.73
C VAL A 550 113.19 77.83 77.44
N LYS A 551 112.77 79.04 77.81
CA LYS A 551 111.42 79.53 77.51
C LYS A 551 111.12 79.55 75.99
N GLN A 552 112.08 79.95 75.15
CA GLN A 552 111.89 79.90 73.70
C GLN A 552 111.72 78.45 73.20
N THR A 553 112.44 77.48 73.76
CA THR A 553 112.23 76.06 73.41
C THR A 553 110.85 75.55 73.86
N ASP A 554 110.38 75.93 75.04
CA ASP A 554 109.03 75.59 75.53
C ASP A 554 107.95 76.21 74.62
N ASP A 555 108.03 77.51 74.33
CA ASP A 555 107.09 78.20 73.44
C ASP A 555 107.06 77.57 72.02
N VAL A 556 108.19 77.04 71.51
CA VAL A 556 108.23 76.29 70.24
C VAL A 556 107.50 74.95 70.34
N THR A 557 107.75 74.14 71.38
CA THR A 557 107.06 72.85 71.55
C THR A 557 105.55 73.01 71.75
N LEU A 558 105.13 74.04 72.49
CA LEU A 558 103.73 74.36 72.76
C LEU A 558 103.00 74.76 71.47
N ASN A 559 103.68 75.44 70.55
CA ASN A 559 103.13 75.74 69.22
C ASN A 559 103.04 74.48 68.32
N SER A 560 104.00 73.55 68.37
CA SER A 560 103.92 72.27 67.65
C SER A 560 102.71 71.45 68.10
N LEU A 561 102.52 71.29 69.42
CA LEU A 561 101.39 70.56 70.00
C LEU A 561 100.02 71.20 69.67
N ARG A 562 99.97 72.52 69.52
CA ARG A 562 98.76 73.21 69.04
C ARG A 562 98.47 72.91 67.57
N GLN A 563 99.50 72.85 66.73
CA GLN A 563 99.36 72.53 65.30
C GLN A 563 98.93 71.06 65.09
N GLU A 564 99.44 70.13 65.90
CA GLU A 564 99.00 68.73 65.93
C GLU A 564 97.55 68.58 66.42
N LEU A 565 97.15 69.30 67.48
CA LEU A 565 95.75 69.29 67.93
C LEU A 565 94.78 69.84 66.88
N GLU A 566 95.18 70.85 66.11
CA GLU A 566 94.32 71.39 65.05
C GLU A 566 94.25 70.46 63.83
N SER A 567 95.35 69.78 63.46
CA SER A 567 95.31 68.78 62.39
C SER A 567 94.45 67.57 62.77
N LEU A 568 94.44 67.17 64.04
CA LEU A 568 93.54 66.13 64.55
C LEU A 568 92.06 66.56 64.54
N ARG A 569 91.75 67.85 64.77
CA ARG A 569 90.38 68.36 64.62
C ARG A 569 89.90 68.33 63.16
N VAL A 570 90.75 68.73 62.22
CA VAL A 570 90.42 68.66 60.79
C VAL A 570 90.23 67.20 60.36
N ALA A 571 91.10 66.29 60.80
CA ALA A 571 90.93 64.86 60.57
C ALA A 571 89.63 64.30 61.20
N GLN A 572 89.16 64.87 62.31
CA GLN A 572 87.90 64.50 62.95
C GLN A 572 86.67 65.01 62.18
N SER A 573 86.67 66.23 61.64
CA SER A 573 85.60 66.70 60.76
C SER A 573 85.55 65.91 59.44
N ASP A 574 86.73 65.66 58.86
CA ASP A 574 86.89 64.83 57.67
C ASP A 574 86.42 63.37 57.88
N ALA A 575 86.34 62.90 59.13
CA ALA A 575 85.77 61.61 59.49
C ALA A 575 84.24 61.69 59.60
N THR A 576 83.69 62.70 60.30
CA THR A 576 82.23 62.85 60.43
C THR A 576 81.54 63.11 59.10
N ASP A 577 82.19 63.80 58.16
CA ASP A 577 81.66 64.05 56.82
C ASP A 577 81.68 62.76 55.96
N LYS A 578 82.67 61.88 56.18
CA LYS A 578 82.71 60.53 55.57
C LYS A 578 81.65 59.61 56.17
N ASP A 579 81.42 59.65 57.47
CA ASP A 579 80.37 58.86 58.13
C ASP A 579 78.98 59.29 57.64
N GLN A 580 78.74 60.59 57.41
CA GLN A 580 77.51 61.06 56.76
C GLN A 580 77.41 60.60 55.31
N ALA A 581 78.49 60.69 54.52
CA ALA A 581 78.50 60.20 53.14
C ALA A 581 78.25 58.68 53.05
N LEU A 582 78.80 57.89 53.98
CA LEU A 582 78.54 56.46 54.11
C LEU A 582 77.08 56.19 54.50
N PHE A 583 76.50 56.95 55.43
CA PHE A 583 75.08 56.83 55.80
C PHE A 583 74.16 57.08 54.60
N PHE A 584 74.41 58.12 53.80
CA PHE A 584 73.64 58.36 52.57
C PHE A 584 73.82 57.25 51.53
N LYS A 585 75.03 56.67 51.40
CA LYS A 585 75.28 55.53 50.50
C LYS A 585 74.65 54.21 50.99
N GLU A 586 74.58 53.99 52.30
CA GLU A 586 73.83 52.86 52.89
C GLU A 586 72.33 53.03 52.65
N GLN A 587 71.78 54.25 52.79
CA GLN A 587 70.39 54.54 52.45
C GLN A 587 70.10 54.30 50.95
N GLU A 588 70.95 54.80 50.05
CA GLU A 588 70.86 54.56 48.61
C GLU A 588 70.92 53.06 48.26
N LEU A 589 71.75 52.28 48.96
CA LEU A 589 71.78 50.82 48.82
C LEU A 589 70.53 50.13 49.36
N VAL A 590 69.88 50.64 50.42
CA VAL A 590 68.58 50.14 50.90
C VAL A 590 67.48 50.45 49.89
N GLU A 591 67.46 51.66 49.32
CA GLU A 591 66.52 52.06 48.27
C GLU A 591 66.71 51.19 47.01
N LEU A 592 67.95 50.98 46.54
CA LEU A 592 68.27 50.07 45.43
C LEU A 592 67.92 48.59 45.71
N ARG A 593 68.05 48.12 46.95
CA ARG A 593 67.58 46.77 47.34
C ARG A 593 66.06 46.68 47.30
N SER A 594 65.35 47.75 47.67
CA SER A 594 63.89 47.81 47.60
C SER A 594 63.38 47.85 46.15
N THR A 595 64.04 48.59 45.25
CA THR A 595 63.67 48.65 43.84
C THR A 595 63.97 47.35 43.12
N ASN A 596 65.10 46.68 43.41
CA ASN A 596 65.36 45.32 42.93
C ASN A 596 64.33 44.30 43.45
N SER A 597 63.86 44.44 44.69
CA SER A 597 62.79 43.58 45.23
C SER A 597 61.46 43.77 44.48
N THR A 598 61.09 45.02 44.14
CA THR A 598 59.94 45.26 43.27
C THR A 598 60.16 44.74 41.85
N LEU A 599 61.36 44.92 41.28
CA LEU A 599 61.69 44.48 39.92
C LEU A 599 61.65 42.94 39.79
N ALA A 600 62.12 42.22 40.82
CA ALA A 600 61.97 40.76 40.89
C ALA A 600 60.48 40.34 40.95
N GLY A 601 59.66 41.08 41.71
CA GLY A 601 58.21 40.89 41.72
C GLY A 601 57.54 41.19 40.38
N ASP A 602 58.05 42.16 39.62
CA ASP A 602 57.60 42.45 38.25
C ASP A 602 58.06 41.41 37.23
N VAL A 603 59.26 40.85 37.36
CA VAL A 603 59.72 39.71 36.54
C VAL A 603 58.86 38.46 36.81
N GLU A 604 58.50 38.19 38.07
CA GLU A 604 57.62 37.06 38.40
C GLU A 604 56.17 37.30 37.90
N ARG A 605 55.68 38.55 37.94
CA ARG A 605 54.43 38.95 37.29
C ARG A 605 54.49 38.75 35.78
N LEU A 606 55.55 39.21 35.12
CA LEU A 606 55.74 39.08 33.67
C LEU A 606 55.84 37.61 33.24
N ARG A 607 56.56 36.76 33.98
CA ARG A 607 56.63 35.30 33.75
C ARG A 607 55.25 34.63 33.91
N SER A 608 54.44 35.09 34.87
CA SER A 608 53.05 34.61 35.04
C SER A 608 52.15 35.04 33.87
N VAL A 609 52.29 36.28 33.40
CA VAL A 609 51.59 36.78 32.19
C VAL A 609 52.04 36.04 30.93
N GLU A 610 53.35 35.80 30.76
CA GLU A 610 53.93 35.02 29.66
C GLU A 610 53.38 33.59 29.64
N GLY A 611 53.29 32.93 30.80
CA GLY A 611 52.63 31.63 30.93
C GLY A 611 51.14 31.65 30.55
N GLN A 612 50.39 32.70 30.93
CA GLN A 612 49.00 32.90 30.50
C GLN A 612 48.88 33.21 29.00
N LEU A 613 49.85 33.90 28.43
CA LEU A 613 49.88 34.27 27.01
C LEU A 613 50.23 33.06 26.14
N GLN A 614 51.14 32.20 26.59
CA GLN A 614 51.37 30.88 25.98
C GLN A 614 50.11 30.00 26.09
N GLN A 615 49.50 29.92 27.28
CA GLN A 615 48.31 29.08 27.49
C GLN A 615 47.09 29.55 26.66
N THR A 616 46.95 30.85 26.42
CA THR A 616 45.93 31.40 25.50
C THR A 616 46.32 31.25 24.03
N HIS A 617 47.62 31.27 23.69
CA HIS A 617 48.09 30.93 22.35
C HIS A 617 47.83 29.45 22.00
N ASP A 618 48.12 28.53 22.91
CA ASP A 618 47.85 27.09 22.75
C ASP A 618 46.34 26.82 22.60
N ALA A 619 45.50 27.52 23.39
CA ALA A 619 44.04 27.45 23.27
C ALA A 619 43.53 28.06 21.95
N LEU A 620 44.16 29.12 21.44
CA LEU A 620 43.85 29.71 20.14
C LEU A 620 44.25 28.77 18.99
N SER A 621 45.44 28.16 19.04
CA SER A 621 45.88 27.16 18.07
C SER A 621 44.98 25.93 18.08
N LYS A 622 44.55 25.48 19.26
CA LYS A 622 43.58 24.38 19.36
C LYS A 622 42.24 24.76 18.73
N SER A 623 41.65 25.90 19.10
CA SER A 623 40.37 26.34 18.53
C SER A 623 40.43 26.66 17.03
N GLN A 624 41.59 27.01 16.49
CA GLN A 624 41.81 27.07 15.04
C GLN A 624 41.79 25.69 14.37
N ASN A 625 42.38 24.67 14.99
CA ASN A 625 42.29 23.29 14.49
C ASN A 625 40.87 22.74 14.61
N ASP A 626 40.21 22.92 15.77
CA ASP A 626 38.81 22.52 16.00
C ASP A 626 37.88 23.19 14.96
N LEU A 627 38.13 24.46 14.62
CA LEU A 627 37.41 25.19 13.55
C LEU A 627 37.70 24.64 12.15
N ALA A 628 38.94 24.26 11.85
CA ALA A 628 39.31 23.67 10.55
C ALA A 628 38.68 22.28 10.37
N GLU A 629 38.63 21.46 11.42
CA GLU A 629 37.91 20.19 11.42
C GLU A 629 36.39 20.41 11.26
N ALA A 630 35.80 21.36 11.99
CA ALA A 630 34.39 21.71 11.83
C ALA A 630 34.04 22.23 10.42
N GLN A 631 34.94 22.99 9.78
CA GLN A 631 34.79 23.42 8.39
C GLN A 631 34.88 22.25 7.40
N ALA A 632 35.79 21.30 7.62
CA ALA A 632 35.87 20.09 6.81
C ALA A 632 34.62 19.18 6.97
N VAL A 633 34.10 19.05 8.19
CA VAL A 633 32.85 18.33 8.46
C VAL A 633 31.66 19.02 7.79
N ASN A 634 31.54 20.35 7.89
CA ASN A 634 30.49 21.10 7.19
C ASN A 634 30.59 20.96 5.66
N ALA A 635 31.79 20.96 5.08
CA ALA A 635 31.95 20.74 3.63
C ALA A 635 31.47 19.33 3.20
N ASN A 636 31.73 18.30 4.02
CA ASN A 636 31.23 16.95 3.78
C ASN A 636 29.70 16.90 3.96
N LEU A 637 29.13 17.52 5.00
CA LEU A 637 27.69 17.58 5.22
C LEU A 637 26.95 18.37 4.13
N GLU A 638 27.55 19.43 3.58
CA GLU A 638 27.01 20.12 2.40
C GLU A 638 27.06 19.23 1.15
N GLN A 639 28.10 18.39 0.98
CA GLN A 639 28.13 17.40 -0.09
C GLN A 639 27.02 16.36 0.10
N GLU A 640 26.91 15.75 1.29
CA GLU A 640 25.87 14.76 1.61
C GLU A 640 24.45 15.33 1.45
N LEU A 641 24.20 16.57 1.88
CA LEU A 641 22.91 17.26 1.66
C LEU A 641 22.63 17.49 0.17
N ASN A 642 23.64 17.76 -0.65
CA ASN A 642 23.46 17.92 -2.10
C ASN A 642 23.28 16.58 -2.81
N GLU A 643 23.91 15.50 -2.34
CA GLU A 643 23.65 14.13 -2.79
C GLU A 643 22.24 13.66 -2.40
N LEU A 644 21.80 13.91 -1.16
CA LEU A 644 20.43 13.65 -0.70
C LEU A 644 19.38 14.47 -1.47
N ARG A 645 19.66 15.74 -1.81
CA ARG A 645 18.82 16.54 -2.72
C ARG A 645 18.76 15.92 -4.12
N SER A 646 19.88 15.42 -4.64
CA SER A 646 19.92 14.73 -5.94
C SER A 646 19.09 13.44 -5.92
N ILE A 647 19.19 12.66 -4.83
CA ILE A 647 18.38 11.45 -4.59
C ILE A 647 16.90 11.80 -4.45
N SER A 648 16.54 12.88 -3.75
CA SER A 648 15.15 13.36 -3.64
C SER A 648 14.57 13.78 -5.00
N VAL A 649 15.34 14.47 -5.84
CA VAL A 649 14.94 14.83 -7.22
C VAL A 649 14.91 13.60 -8.15
N ALA A 650 15.65 12.54 -7.86
CA ALA A 650 15.52 11.26 -8.55
C ALA A 650 14.28 10.48 -8.07
N ALA A 651 13.97 10.53 -6.77
CA ALA A 651 12.77 9.93 -6.19
C ALA A 651 11.50 10.57 -6.75
N SER A 652 11.40 11.91 -6.76
CA SER A 652 10.22 12.59 -7.32
C SER A 652 9.99 12.28 -8.81
N LYS A 653 11.07 12.06 -9.59
CA LYS A 653 10.97 11.60 -10.98
C LYS A 653 10.56 10.13 -11.08
N ASN A 654 10.99 9.28 -10.15
CA ASN A 654 10.49 7.91 -10.06
C ASN A 654 9.01 7.89 -9.67
N ASP A 655 8.54 8.81 -8.82
CA ASP A 655 7.12 8.96 -8.47
C ASP A 655 6.30 9.48 -9.67
N GLU A 656 6.82 10.45 -10.44
CA GLU A 656 6.25 10.86 -11.73
C GLU A 656 6.18 9.69 -12.72
N HIS A 657 7.22 8.85 -12.80
CA HIS A 657 7.23 7.65 -13.64
C HIS A 657 6.27 6.57 -13.12
N LEU A 658 6.14 6.36 -11.81
CA LEU A 658 5.18 5.43 -11.21
C LEU A 658 3.73 5.92 -11.42
N ALA A 659 3.47 7.23 -11.32
CA ALA A 659 2.19 7.82 -11.65
C ALA A 659 1.86 7.68 -13.15
N ALA A 660 2.85 7.85 -14.03
CA ALA A 660 2.67 7.58 -15.46
C ALA A 660 2.36 6.10 -15.73
N ILE A 661 3.14 5.17 -15.18
CA ILE A 661 2.93 3.71 -15.30
C ILE A 661 1.58 3.30 -14.69
N GLN A 662 1.15 3.91 -13.59
CA GLN A 662 -0.17 3.64 -12.97
C GLN A 662 -1.32 4.16 -13.84
N ASN A 663 -1.15 5.30 -14.51
CA ASN A 663 -2.12 5.81 -15.48
C ASN A 663 -2.17 4.93 -16.74
N GLU A 664 -1.02 4.49 -17.27
CA GLU A 664 -0.94 3.50 -18.35
C GLU A 664 -1.59 2.18 -17.94
N LEU A 665 -1.34 1.68 -16.73
CA LEU A 665 -1.96 0.47 -16.20
C LEU A 665 -3.49 0.62 -16.06
N ASN A 666 -3.96 1.78 -15.62
CA ASN A 666 -5.40 2.06 -15.51
C ASN A 666 -6.06 2.23 -16.89
N GLN A 667 -5.35 2.77 -17.89
CA GLN A 667 -5.81 2.80 -19.27
C GLN A 667 -5.81 1.40 -19.90
N VAL A 668 -4.76 0.59 -19.71
CA VAL A 668 -4.72 -0.81 -20.17
C VAL A 668 -5.80 -1.66 -19.48
N ARG A 669 -6.16 -1.35 -18.23
CA ARG A 669 -7.33 -1.95 -17.55
C ARG A 669 -8.66 -1.55 -18.19
N SER A 670 -8.89 -0.25 -18.46
CA SER A 670 -10.14 0.19 -19.08
C SER A 670 -10.26 -0.26 -20.54
N GLU A 671 -9.15 -0.32 -21.29
CA GLU A 671 -9.06 -0.92 -22.62
C GLU A 671 -9.31 -2.43 -22.57
N LYS A 672 -8.72 -3.16 -21.61
CA LYS A 672 -9.01 -4.59 -21.37
C LYS A 672 -10.50 -4.80 -21.08
N ASP A 673 -11.11 -3.97 -20.24
CA ASP A 673 -12.51 -4.14 -19.83
C ASP A 673 -13.48 -3.72 -20.95
N ALA A 674 -13.10 -2.75 -21.79
CA ALA A 674 -13.77 -2.43 -23.05
C ALA A 674 -13.66 -3.59 -24.08
N ILE A 675 -12.49 -4.20 -24.22
CA ILE A 675 -12.30 -5.40 -25.06
C ILE A 675 -13.06 -6.59 -24.49
N THR A 676 -13.13 -6.74 -23.16
CA THR A 676 -13.87 -7.81 -22.49
C THR A 676 -15.37 -7.66 -22.69
N THR A 677 -15.90 -6.43 -22.61
CA THR A 677 -17.32 -6.15 -22.89
C THR A 677 -17.67 -6.26 -24.37
N GLN A 678 -16.77 -5.87 -25.29
CA GLN A 678 -16.93 -6.18 -26.72
C GLN A 678 -16.87 -7.69 -26.99
N LEU A 679 -16.02 -8.44 -26.28
CA LEU A 679 -15.92 -9.89 -26.43
C LEU A 679 -17.16 -10.60 -25.89
N THR A 680 -17.71 -10.21 -24.73
CA THR A 680 -18.96 -10.80 -24.23
C THR A 680 -20.16 -10.40 -25.08
N GLN A 681 -20.20 -9.17 -25.62
CA GLN A 681 -21.21 -8.76 -26.60
C GLN A 681 -21.10 -9.56 -27.92
N SER A 682 -19.87 -9.82 -28.39
CA SER A 682 -19.61 -10.67 -29.54
C SER A 682 -20.01 -12.13 -29.28
N GLN A 683 -19.67 -12.69 -28.12
CA GLN A 683 -20.06 -14.04 -27.71
C GLN A 683 -21.58 -14.18 -27.58
N ALA A 684 -22.27 -13.18 -27.01
CA ALA A 684 -23.73 -13.13 -26.95
C ALA A 684 -24.36 -13.06 -28.35
N SER A 685 -23.81 -12.25 -29.26
CA SER A 685 -24.25 -12.19 -30.66
C SER A 685 -23.98 -13.49 -31.42
N ILE A 686 -22.85 -14.17 -31.17
CA ILE A 686 -22.55 -15.48 -31.74
C ILE A 686 -23.52 -16.53 -31.19
N HIS A 687 -23.88 -16.48 -29.90
CA HIS A 687 -24.83 -17.40 -29.30
C HIS A 687 -26.27 -17.17 -29.82
N ASP A 688 -26.72 -15.92 -29.96
CA ASP A 688 -27.99 -15.60 -30.63
C ASP A 688 -28.01 -16.10 -32.07
N LEU A 689 -26.92 -15.90 -32.82
CA LEU A 689 -26.78 -16.45 -34.18
C LEU A 689 -26.76 -17.99 -34.20
N GLN A 690 -26.17 -18.66 -33.21
CA GLN A 690 -26.21 -20.12 -33.08
C GLN A 690 -27.62 -20.63 -32.78
N LEU A 691 -28.33 -20.01 -31.83
CA LEU A 691 -29.73 -20.33 -31.53
C LEU A 691 -30.63 -20.08 -32.75
N LYS A 692 -30.33 -19.03 -33.53
CA LYS A 692 -31.06 -18.70 -34.76
C LYS A 692 -30.74 -19.65 -35.91
N ILE A 693 -29.51 -20.16 -36.00
CA ILE A 693 -29.15 -21.24 -36.91
C ILE A 693 -29.88 -22.53 -36.51
N GLN A 694 -29.85 -22.93 -35.23
CA GLN A 694 -30.59 -24.10 -34.74
C GLN A 694 -32.11 -23.98 -34.93
N GLY A 695 -32.67 -22.78 -34.77
CA GLY A 695 -34.07 -22.50 -35.08
C GLY A 695 -34.38 -22.62 -36.58
N LEU A 696 -33.47 -22.15 -37.46
CA LEU A 696 -33.60 -22.32 -38.91
C LEU A 696 -33.39 -23.78 -39.35
N GLU A 697 -32.48 -24.52 -38.72
CA GLU A 697 -32.28 -25.96 -38.93
C GLU A 697 -33.55 -26.73 -38.53
N GLY A 698 -34.14 -26.45 -37.37
CA GLY A 698 -35.41 -27.03 -36.95
C GLY A 698 -36.59 -26.66 -37.87
N ILE A 699 -36.63 -25.45 -38.42
CA ILE A 699 -37.61 -25.06 -39.45
C ILE A 699 -37.37 -25.82 -40.76
N VAL A 700 -36.12 -26.02 -41.17
CA VAL A 700 -35.77 -26.78 -42.39
C VAL A 700 -36.08 -28.27 -42.22
N ASP A 701 -35.78 -28.88 -41.07
CA ASP A 701 -36.16 -30.26 -40.77
C ASP A 701 -37.68 -30.42 -40.67
N GLY A 702 -38.38 -29.44 -40.10
CA GLY A 702 -39.84 -29.33 -40.16
C GLY A 702 -40.34 -29.35 -41.62
N GLN A 703 -39.85 -28.43 -42.46
CA GLN A 703 -40.21 -28.35 -43.88
C GLN A 703 -39.83 -29.62 -44.68
N ILE A 704 -38.74 -30.30 -44.31
CA ILE A 704 -38.34 -31.58 -44.91
C ILE A 704 -39.32 -32.69 -44.51
N ASN A 705 -39.81 -32.70 -43.28
CA ASN A 705 -40.78 -33.69 -42.81
C ASN A 705 -42.20 -33.40 -43.31
N ASP A 706 -42.61 -32.13 -43.37
CA ASP A 706 -43.82 -31.67 -44.06
C ASP A 706 -43.77 -32.04 -45.55
N LYS A 707 -42.63 -31.82 -46.21
CA LYS A 707 -42.43 -32.25 -47.60
C LYS A 707 -42.56 -33.76 -47.76
N LYS A 708 -41.95 -34.57 -46.89
CA LYS A 708 -42.13 -36.05 -46.92
C LYS A 708 -43.59 -36.44 -46.69
N SER A 709 -44.29 -35.77 -45.77
CA SER A 709 -45.71 -35.98 -45.50
C SER A 709 -46.57 -35.65 -46.72
N LEU A 710 -46.30 -34.53 -47.39
CA LEU A 710 -46.96 -34.13 -48.64
C LEU A 710 -46.60 -35.04 -49.82
N GLU A 711 -45.35 -35.53 -49.92
CA GLU A 711 -44.93 -36.53 -50.91
C GLU A 711 -45.63 -37.87 -50.67
N GLN A 712 -45.78 -38.30 -49.41
CA GLN A 712 -46.57 -39.48 -49.04
C GLN A 712 -48.07 -39.28 -49.30
N GLN A 713 -48.63 -38.10 -49.04
CA GLN A 713 -50.02 -37.80 -49.39
C GLN A 713 -50.23 -37.78 -50.92
N LEU A 714 -49.26 -37.28 -51.70
CA LEU A 714 -49.28 -37.36 -53.16
C LEU A 714 -49.19 -38.81 -53.65
N GLN A 715 -48.29 -39.62 -53.06
CA GLN A 715 -48.17 -41.05 -53.32
C GLN A 715 -49.52 -41.76 -53.06
N ASN A 716 -50.10 -41.58 -51.87
CA ASN A 716 -51.38 -42.18 -51.48
C ASN A 716 -52.54 -41.70 -52.38
N LEU A 717 -52.56 -40.43 -52.80
CA LEU A 717 -53.57 -39.90 -53.72
C LEU A 717 -53.38 -40.43 -55.16
N GLN A 718 -52.14 -40.67 -55.57
CA GLN A 718 -51.83 -41.24 -56.88
C GLN A 718 -52.16 -42.74 -56.93
N GLU A 719 -51.92 -43.47 -55.85
CA GLU A 719 -52.37 -44.84 -55.63
C GLU A 719 -53.90 -44.92 -55.60
N MET A 720 -54.58 -44.10 -54.78
CA MET A 720 -56.05 -44.03 -54.75
C MET A 720 -56.66 -43.61 -56.11
N ALA A 721 -55.98 -42.77 -56.89
CA ALA A 721 -56.42 -42.40 -58.25
C ALA A 721 -56.20 -43.55 -59.25
N GLN A 722 -55.17 -44.38 -59.06
CA GLN A 722 -54.97 -45.60 -59.84
C GLN A 722 -56.00 -46.68 -59.46
N GLU A 723 -56.26 -46.91 -58.16
CA GLU A 723 -57.31 -47.81 -57.67
C GLU A 723 -58.70 -47.37 -58.14
N ASN A 724 -59.00 -46.07 -58.19
CA ASN A 724 -60.26 -45.57 -58.78
C ASN A 724 -60.30 -45.74 -60.31
N MET A 725 -59.17 -45.66 -61.01
CA MET A 725 -59.11 -45.96 -62.45
C MET A 725 -59.35 -47.45 -62.70
N GLU A 726 -58.65 -48.32 -61.98
CA GLU A 726 -58.76 -49.79 -62.08
C GLU A 726 -60.17 -50.24 -61.67
N GLY A 727 -60.68 -49.79 -60.52
CA GLY A 727 -62.05 -50.02 -60.08
C GLY A 727 -63.12 -49.42 -61.01
N SER A 728 -62.82 -48.33 -61.74
CA SER A 728 -63.71 -47.79 -62.79
C SER A 728 -63.68 -48.63 -64.06
N TYR A 729 -62.53 -49.21 -64.43
CA TYR A 729 -62.45 -50.19 -65.52
C TYR A 729 -63.13 -51.51 -65.14
N GLU A 730 -63.03 -51.97 -63.90
CA GLU A 730 -63.80 -53.11 -63.40
C GLU A 730 -65.30 -52.79 -63.33
N LEU A 731 -65.71 -51.60 -62.88
CA LEU A 731 -67.11 -51.17 -62.95
C LEU A 731 -67.62 -51.10 -64.38
N GLN A 732 -66.82 -50.61 -65.34
CA GLN A 732 -67.19 -50.61 -66.75
C GLN A 732 -67.29 -52.04 -67.31
N ALA A 733 -66.34 -52.93 -67.02
CA ALA A 733 -66.39 -54.32 -67.45
C ALA A 733 -67.58 -55.08 -66.83
N ASN A 734 -67.91 -54.81 -65.56
CA ASN A 734 -69.09 -55.34 -64.90
C ASN A 734 -70.39 -54.74 -65.46
N LEU A 735 -70.39 -53.47 -65.89
CA LEU A 735 -71.55 -52.83 -66.53
C LEU A 735 -71.75 -53.34 -67.97
N GLU A 736 -70.68 -53.59 -68.72
CA GLU A 736 -70.71 -54.25 -70.03
C GLU A 736 -71.16 -55.72 -69.91
N SER A 737 -70.65 -56.46 -68.92
CA SER A 737 -71.08 -57.83 -68.61
C SER A 737 -72.54 -57.90 -68.17
N THR A 738 -72.99 -57.03 -67.27
CA THR A 738 -74.41 -56.96 -66.88
C THR A 738 -75.31 -56.42 -67.99
N MET A 739 -74.80 -55.64 -68.95
CA MET A 739 -75.51 -55.32 -70.18
C MET A 739 -75.64 -56.54 -71.10
N GLU A 740 -74.59 -57.34 -71.30
CA GLU A 740 -74.71 -58.62 -72.02
C GLU A 740 -75.68 -59.59 -71.35
N GLU A 741 -75.66 -59.67 -70.01
CA GLU A 741 -76.62 -60.48 -69.26
C GLU A 741 -78.03 -59.91 -69.36
N LEU A 742 -78.22 -58.59 -69.37
CA LEU A 742 -79.53 -57.97 -69.56
C LEU A 742 -80.05 -58.13 -70.99
N GLU A 743 -79.18 -58.19 -72.02
CA GLU A 743 -79.56 -58.60 -73.38
C GLU A 743 -79.91 -60.10 -73.45
N LYS A 744 -79.13 -60.98 -72.81
CA LYS A 744 -79.46 -62.42 -72.67
C LYS A 744 -80.80 -62.62 -71.94
N VAL A 745 -81.05 -61.88 -70.86
CA VAL A 745 -82.32 -61.92 -70.10
C VAL A 745 -83.45 -61.29 -70.89
N GLN A 746 -83.23 -60.25 -71.71
CA GLN A 746 -84.24 -59.76 -72.65
C GLN A 746 -84.54 -60.77 -73.77
N ALA A 747 -83.57 -61.54 -74.24
CA ALA A 747 -83.78 -62.62 -75.21
C ALA A 747 -84.56 -63.78 -74.57
N GLN A 748 -84.19 -64.19 -73.35
CA GLN A 748 -84.91 -65.20 -72.56
C GLN A 748 -86.32 -64.74 -72.18
N LEU A 749 -86.53 -63.46 -71.85
CA LEU A 749 -87.86 -62.92 -71.53
C LEU A 749 -88.77 -62.92 -72.76
N ARG A 750 -88.25 -62.66 -73.98
CA ARG A 750 -89.02 -62.84 -75.21
C ARG A 750 -89.37 -64.31 -75.47
N ALA A 751 -88.41 -65.22 -75.28
CA ALA A 751 -88.65 -66.67 -75.40
C ALA A 751 -89.65 -67.22 -74.35
N GLU A 752 -89.60 -66.72 -73.11
CA GLU A 752 -90.57 -67.07 -72.06
C GLU A 752 -91.93 -66.40 -72.28
N GLN A 753 -92.00 -65.20 -72.87
CA GLN A 753 -93.27 -64.61 -73.32
C GLN A 753 -93.92 -65.43 -74.44
N GLU A 754 -93.14 -65.94 -75.40
CA GLU A 754 -93.63 -66.88 -76.42
C GLU A 754 -94.08 -68.22 -75.80
N LYS A 755 -93.36 -68.75 -74.81
CA LYS A 755 -93.84 -69.91 -74.00
C LYS A 755 -95.10 -69.60 -73.21
N CYS A 756 -95.27 -68.40 -72.65
CA CYS A 756 -96.47 -68.03 -71.89
C CYS A 756 -97.71 -68.00 -72.78
N VAL A 757 -97.58 -67.54 -74.03
CA VAL A 757 -98.64 -67.62 -75.05
C VAL A 757 -98.97 -69.08 -75.40
N GLY A 758 -97.97 -69.97 -75.41
CA GLY A 758 -98.18 -71.42 -75.56
C GLY A 758 -98.88 -72.06 -74.36
N LEU A 759 -98.44 -71.74 -73.14
CA LEU A 759 -98.97 -72.30 -71.89
C LEU A 759 -100.42 -71.83 -71.62
N GLN A 760 -100.81 -70.65 -72.08
CA GLN A 760 -102.21 -70.21 -72.07
C GLN A 760 -103.14 -71.02 -73.01
N GLN A 761 -102.60 -71.89 -73.88
CA GLN A 761 -103.40 -72.81 -74.71
C GLN A 761 -103.41 -74.26 -74.20
N SER A 762 -102.54 -74.63 -73.24
CA SER A 762 -102.45 -76.02 -72.73
C SER A 762 -103.21 -76.28 -71.42
N VAL A 763 -103.77 -75.25 -70.77
CA VAL A 763 -104.44 -75.38 -69.47
C VAL A 763 -105.93 -75.75 -69.57
N GLU A 764 -106.60 -75.50 -70.70
CA GLU A 764 -108.06 -75.61 -70.79
C GLU A 764 -108.58 -76.99 -71.29
N GLU A 765 -107.75 -77.89 -71.80
CA GLU A 765 -108.18 -79.20 -72.35
C GLU A 765 -108.03 -80.42 -71.38
N VAL A 766 -107.54 -80.27 -70.14
CA VAL A 766 -107.44 -81.41 -69.18
C VAL A 766 -108.09 -81.12 -67.81
N LYS A 767 -109.42 -81.24 -67.78
CA LYS A 767 -110.22 -81.46 -66.55
C LYS A 767 -110.84 -82.86 -66.59
N GLN A 768 -110.28 -83.84 -65.85
CA GLN A 768 -110.99 -84.99 -65.22
C GLN A 768 -110.05 -86.08 -64.66
N SER A 769 -109.77 -86.05 -63.34
CA SER A 769 -109.79 -87.20 -62.42
C SER A 769 -109.35 -86.77 -61.00
N SER A 770 -109.36 -87.68 -60.03
CA SER A 770 -109.53 -87.35 -58.60
C SER A 770 -108.31 -87.53 -57.67
N ILE A 771 -107.97 -86.44 -56.96
CA ILE A 771 -107.66 -86.39 -55.51
C ILE A 771 -106.33 -87.00 -54.99
N SER A 772 -105.70 -86.25 -54.06
CA SER A 772 -104.71 -86.67 -53.03
C SER A 772 -103.24 -86.91 -53.41
N ARG A 773 -102.51 -85.83 -53.72
CA ARG A 773 -101.12 -85.64 -53.26
C ARG A 773 -100.74 -84.16 -53.08
N GLU A 774 -101.16 -83.33 -54.03
CA GLU A 774 -100.76 -81.92 -54.17
C GLU A 774 -100.93 -81.00 -52.93
N LYS A 775 -101.73 -81.35 -51.92
CA LYS A 775 -101.88 -80.48 -50.73
C LYS A 775 -100.63 -80.50 -49.84
N LEU A 776 -99.86 -81.59 -49.85
CA LEU A 776 -98.55 -81.62 -49.17
C LEU A 776 -97.52 -80.85 -50.00
N GLU A 777 -97.48 -81.07 -51.32
CA GLU A 777 -96.52 -80.43 -52.23
C GLU A 777 -96.78 -78.92 -52.39
N ARG A 778 -98.03 -78.44 -52.31
CA ARG A 778 -98.34 -76.99 -52.18
C ARG A 778 -97.84 -76.44 -50.85
N ALA A 779 -98.09 -77.12 -49.72
CA ALA A 779 -97.57 -76.67 -48.43
C ALA A 779 -96.02 -76.66 -48.41
N GLN A 780 -95.36 -77.65 -49.00
CA GLN A 780 -93.89 -77.72 -49.09
C GLN A 780 -93.30 -76.68 -50.04
N SER A 781 -93.94 -76.39 -51.18
CA SER A 781 -93.48 -75.32 -52.09
C SER A 781 -93.80 -73.92 -51.57
N GLU A 782 -94.87 -73.74 -50.79
CA GLU A 782 -95.18 -72.48 -50.11
C GLU A 782 -94.26 -72.28 -48.89
N ILE A 783 -93.92 -73.33 -48.13
CA ILE A 783 -92.86 -73.30 -47.11
C ILE A 783 -91.51 -73.00 -47.75
N ALA A 784 -91.11 -73.70 -48.82
CA ALA A 784 -89.83 -73.44 -49.50
C ALA A 784 -89.76 -72.01 -50.07
N ARG A 785 -90.87 -71.47 -50.58
CA ARG A 785 -90.99 -70.07 -51.01
C ARG A 785 -90.87 -69.10 -49.84
N LEU A 786 -91.52 -69.38 -48.70
CA LEU A 786 -91.42 -68.55 -47.50
C LEU A 786 -90.03 -68.63 -46.87
N GLU A 787 -89.38 -69.79 -46.85
CA GLU A 787 -87.98 -69.94 -46.47
C GLU A 787 -87.04 -69.18 -47.41
N GLN A 788 -87.29 -69.22 -48.73
CA GLN A 788 -86.50 -68.46 -49.70
C GLN A 788 -86.72 -66.94 -49.53
N GLN A 789 -87.93 -66.50 -49.19
CA GLN A 789 -88.20 -65.11 -48.81
C GLN A 789 -87.55 -64.74 -47.46
N VAL A 790 -87.57 -65.61 -46.45
CA VAL A 790 -86.90 -65.37 -45.16
C VAL A 790 -85.39 -65.30 -45.32
N ARG A 791 -84.78 -66.20 -46.12
CA ARG A 791 -83.35 -66.13 -46.46
C ARG A 791 -83.01 -64.85 -47.25
N HIS A 792 -83.89 -64.41 -48.16
CA HIS A 792 -83.73 -63.15 -48.88
C HIS A 792 -83.86 -61.93 -47.96
N PHE A 793 -84.84 -61.89 -47.06
CA PHE A 793 -85.00 -60.84 -46.05
C PHE A 793 -83.84 -60.84 -45.06
N HIS A 794 -83.32 -61.99 -44.66
CA HIS A 794 -82.16 -62.06 -43.77
C HIS A 794 -80.86 -61.65 -44.48
N GLY A 795 -80.70 -61.91 -45.78
CA GLY A 795 -79.63 -61.34 -46.59
C GLY A 795 -79.74 -59.82 -46.74
N LEU A 796 -80.96 -59.29 -46.89
CA LEU A 796 -81.25 -57.85 -46.86
C LEU A 796 -80.97 -57.23 -45.48
N GLU A 797 -81.32 -57.92 -44.40
CA GLU A 797 -81.07 -57.52 -43.01
C GLU A 797 -79.57 -57.53 -42.69
N GLN A 798 -78.82 -58.53 -43.16
CA GLN A 798 -77.36 -58.56 -43.07
C GLN A 798 -76.73 -57.44 -43.88
N SER A 799 -77.18 -57.19 -45.12
CA SER A 799 -76.70 -56.09 -45.96
C SER A 799 -76.99 -54.72 -45.35
N LEU A 800 -78.19 -54.50 -44.79
CA LEU A 800 -78.56 -53.26 -44.10
C LEU A 800 -77.81 -53.08 -42.77
N ASN A 801 -77.58 -54.15 -42.01
CA ASN A 801 -76.74 -54.09 -40.81
C ASN A 801 -75.26 -53.80 -41.16
N GLN A 802 -74.76 -54.34 -42.28
CA GLN A 802 -73.42 -54.05 -42.75
C GLN A 802 -73.29 -52.59 -43.21
N GLN A 803 -74.23 -52.08 -44.02
CA GLN A 803 -74.30 -50.65 -44.38
C GLN A 803 -74.46 -49.75 -43.15
N LEU A 804 -75.18 -50.19 -42.12
CA LEU A 804 -75.29 -49.47 -40.85
C LEU A 804 -73.95 -49.45 -40.08
N GLN A 805 -73.22 -50.57 -40.01
CA GLN A 805 -71.89 -50.61 -39.42
C GLN A 805 -70.88 -49.76 -40.21
N GLU A 806 -70.92 -49.79 -41.54
CA GLU A 806 -70.10 -48.95 -42.42
C GLU A 806 -70.43 -47.47 -42.24
N SER A 807 -71.72 -47.12 -42.13
CA SER A 807 -72.16 -45.75 -41.82
C SER A 807 -71.75 -45.28 -40.41
N VAL A 808 -71.78 -46.17 -39.40
CA VAL A 808 -71.30 -45.87 -38.04
C VAL A 808 -69.77 -45.68 -38.05
N ARG A 809 -69.01 -46.58 -38.67
CA ARG A 809 -67.54 -46.44 -38.81
C ARG A 809 -67.15 -45.17 -39.56
N ALA A 810 -67.84 -44.84 -40.66
CA ALA A 810 -67.62 -43.60 -41.40
C ALA A 810 -67.96 -42.36 -40.57
N LYS A 811 -69.06 -42.39 -39.79
CA LYS A 811 -69.41 -41.32 -38.85
C LYS A 811 -68.37 -41.16 -37.74
N GLU A 812 -67.82 -42.26 -37.23
CA GLU A 812 -66.77 -42.26 -36.20
C GLU A 812 -65.43 -41.75 -36.76
N ALA A 813 -65.04 -42.17 -37.97
CA ALA A 813 -63.90 -41.62 -38.68
C ALA A 813 -64.03 -40.11 -38.91
N ILE A 814 -65.16 -39.64 -39.45
CA ILE A 814 -65.45 -38.21 -39.63
C ILE A 814 -65.47 -37.47 -38.29
N ALA A 815 -65.95 -38.08 -37.20
CA ALA A 815 -65.91 -37.46 -35.88
C ALA A 815 -64.48 -37.30 -35.34
N VAL A 816 -63.60 -38.29 -35.60
CA VAL A 816 -62.16 -38.20 -35.28
C VAL A 816 -61.49 -37.14 -36.15
N GLU A 817 -61.68 -37.15 -37.47
CA GLU A 817 -61.14 -36.13 -38.40
C GLU A 817 -61.56 -34.70 -37.99
N LEU A 818 -62.85 -34.50 -37.66
CA LEU A 818 -63.38 -33.20 -37.24
C LEU A 818 -62.88 -32.81 -35.84
N GLN A 819 -62.51 -33.77 -34.98
CA GLN A 819 -61.82 -33.49 -33.71
C GLN A 819 -60.35 -33.12 -33.93
N THR A 820 -59.62 -33.87 -34.77
CA THR A 820 -58.23 -33.58 -35.17
C THR A 820 -58.11 -32.20 -35.80
N ALA A 821 -58.94 -31.90 -36.80
CA ALA A 821 -58.99 -30.60 -37.47
C ALA A 821 -59.39 -29.46 -36.52
N ARG A 822 -60.12 -29.73 -35.42
CA ARG A 822 -60.37 -28.74 -34.37
C ARG A 822 -59.14 -28.49 -33.50
N SER A 823 -58.41 -29.52 -33.09
CA SER A 823 -57.14 -29.36 -32.36
C SER A 823 -56.08 -28.65 -33.22
N GLU A 824 -55.97 -28.99 -34.50
CA GLU A 824 -55.09 -28.32 -35.45
C GLU A 824 -55.46 -26.84 -35.61
N ARG A 825 -56.75 -26.51 -35.74
CA ARG A 825 -57.21 -25.12 -35.84
C ARG A 825 -56.93 -24.32 -34.56
N VAL A 826 -57.06 -24.93 -33.38
CA VAL A 826 -56.72 -24.29 -32.10
C VAL A 826 -55.20 -24.09 -31.99
N ALA A 827 -54.38 -25.09 -32.36
CA ALA A 827 -52.93 -24.95 -32.39
C ALA A 827 -52.48 -23.85 -33.38
N ALA A 828 -53.13 -23.75 -34.54
CA ALA A 828 -52.87 -22.68 -35.52
C ALA A 828 -53.34 -21.29 -35.03
N GLU A 829 -54.46 -21.20 -34.31
CA GLU A 829 -54.91 -19.97 -33.66
C GLU A 829 -53.93 -19.53 -32.55
N GLU A 830 -53.40 -20.46 -31.76
CA GLU A 830 -52.36 -20.19 -30.76
C GLU A 830 -51.03 -19.77 -31.38
N GLU A 831 -50.53 -20.48 -32.39
CA GLU A 831 -49.29 -20.12 -33.09
C GLU A 831 -49.41 -18.77 -33.82
N HIS A 832 -50.55 -18.48 -34.46
CA HIS A 832 -50.81 -17.15 -35.02
C HIS A 832 -50.77 -16.07 -33.94
N GLN A 833 -51.31 -16.34 -32.74
CA GLN A 833 -51.27 -15.39 -31.62
C GLN A 833 -49.85 -15.23 -31.04
N ARG A 834 -49.06 -16.32 -30.95
CA ARG A 834 -47.64 -16.28 -30.55
C ARG A 834 -46.82 -15.45 -31.55
N LEU A 835 -46.92 -15.76 -32.85
CA LEU A 835 -46.30 -15.00 -33.94
C LEU A 835 -46.69 -13.52 -33.91
N LYS A 836 -47.97 -13.20 -33.67
CA LYS A 836 -48.42 -11.82 -33.51
C LYS A 836 -47.73 -11.12 -32.33
N THR A 837 -47.71 -11.73 -31.14
CA THR A 837 -47.03 -11.12 -29.98
C THR A 837 -45.52 -10.99 -30.18
N SER A 838 -44.88 -11.94 -30.85
CA SER A 838 -43.47 -11.87 -31.24
C SER A 838 -43.20 -10.73 -32.22
N TYR A 839 -44.08 -10.52 -33.22
CA TYR A 839 -43.99 -9.41 -34.16
C TYR A 839 -44.21 -8.04 -33.48
N GLU A 840 -45.17 -7.94 -32.56
CA GLU A 840 -45.41 -6.73 -31.77
C GLU A 840 -44.20 -6.40 -30.86
N GLN A 841 -43.58 -7.41 -30.25
CA GLN A 841 -42.32 -7.25 -29.49
C GLN A 841 -41.14 -6.84 -30.39
N ALA A 842 -40.97 -7.47 -31.56
CA ALA A 842 -39.92 -7.12 -32.51
C ALA A 842 -40.08 -5.69 -33.05
N ALA A 843 -41.31 -5.23 -33.31
CA ALA A 843 -41.60 -3.86 -33.70
C ALA A 843 -41.30 -2.84 -32.58
N ALA A 844 -41.56 -3.20 -31.32
CA ALA A 844 -41.18 -2.38 -30.16
C ALA A 844 -39.65 -2.32 -29.99
N GLN A 845 -38.95 -3.45 -30.14
CA GLN A 845 -37.48 -3.51 -30.12
C GLN A 845 -36.86 -2.67 -31.23
N LEU A 846 -37.35 -2.79 -32.47
CA LEU A 846 -36.92 -1.95 -33.59
C LEU A 846 -37.12 -0.45 -33.32
N SER A 847 -38.25 -0.08 -32.71
CA SER A 847 -38.54 1.30 -32.30
C SER A 847 -37.56 1.80 -31.23
N SER A 848 -37.21 0.96 -30.25
CA SER A 848 -36.19 1.30 -29.25
C SER A 848 -34.79 1.42 -29.84
N SER A 849 -34.43 0.58 -30.82
CA SER A 849 -33.15 0.67 -31.54
C SER A 849 -33.06 1.93 -32.42
N GLN A 850 -34.17 2.39 -32.99
CA GLN A 850 -34.24 3.67 -33.70
C GLN A 850 -34.10 4.86 -32.74
N ALA A 851 -34.67 4.77 -31.53
CA ALA A 851 -34.47 5.77 -30.48
C ALA A 851 -33.00 5.85 -30.04
N SER A 852 -32.35 4.72 -29.71
CA SER A 852 -30.94 4.71 -29.30
C SER A 852 -30.00 5.15 -30.43
N THR A 853 -30.32 4.83 -31.70
CA THR A 853 -29.58 5.36 -32.86
C THR A 853 -29.71 6.88 -32.96
N SER A 854 -30.89 7.43 -32.66
CA SER A 854 -31.13 8.88 -32.64
C SER A 854 -30.39 9.59 -31.50
N GLU A 855 -30.22 8.91 -30.35
CA GLU A 855 -29.46 9.42 -29.21
C GLU A 855 -27.95 9.36 -29.44
N LEU A 856 -27.44 8.28 -30.04
CA LEU A 856 -26.05 8.19 -30.50
C LEU A 856 -25.73 9.28 -31.53
N GLN A 857 -26.66 9.59 -32.44
CA GLN A 857 -26.45 10.66 -33.41
C GLN A 857 -26.42 12.05 -32.74
N ARG A 858 -27.31 12.35 -31.78
CA ARG A 858 -27.22 13.57 -30.96
C ARG A 858 -25.91 13.66 -30.19
N SER A 859 -25.47 12.57 -29.56
CA SER A 859 -24.19 12.53 -28.84
C SER A 859 -22.99 12.81 -29.77
N ASN A 860 -23.02 12.31 -31.00
CA ASN A 860 -22.01 12.60 -32.02
C ASN A 860 -22.06 14.07 -32.51
N ASP A 861 -23.25 14.65 -32.65
CA ASP A 861 -23.44 16.06 -32.96
C ASP A 861 -22.92 16.97 -31.82
N ASP A 862 -23.21 16.62 -30.56
CA ASP A 862 -22.74 17.34 -29.35
C ASP A 862 -21.21 17.23 -29.20
N LEU A 863 -20.63 16.05 -29.41
CA LEU A 863 -19.18 15.83 -29.45
C LEU A 863 -18.52 16.63 -30.57
N SER A 864 -19.15 16.73 -31.74
CA SER A 864 -18.68 17.55 -32.86
C SER A 864 -18.69 19.05 -32.52
N HIS A 865 -19.75 19.54 -31.85
CA HIS A 865 -19.80 20.92 -31.36
C HIS A 865 -18.75 21.19 -30.26
N SER A 866 -18.48 20.22 -29.37
CA SER A 866 -17.43 20.30 -28.35
C SER A 866 -16.03 20.33 -28.96
N LEU A 867 -15.78 19.54 -30.01
CA LEU A 867 -14.54 19.58 -30.79
C LEU A 867 -14.34 20.93 -31.50
N GLU A 868 -15.40 21.52 -32.06
CA GLU A 868 -15.29 22.84 -32.70
C GLU A 868 -15.17 23.98 -31.66
N GLN A 869 -15.77 23.83 -30.47
CA GLN A 869 -15.56 24.75 -29.35
C GLN A 869 -14.13 24.67 -28.78
N THR A 870 -13.52 23.49 -28.75
CA THR A 870 -12.11 23.34 -28.33
C THR A 870 -11.12 23.82 -29.39
N ARG A 871 -11.40 23.59 -30.69
CA ARG A 871 -10.62 24.17 -31.80
C ARG A 871 -10.65 25.70 -31.80
N SER A 872 -11.82 26.31 -31.62
CA SER A 872 -11.94 27.77 -31.56
C SER A 872 -11.23 28.37 -30.34
N LYS A 873 -11.31 27.73 -29.16
CA LYS A 873 -10.49 28.10 -27.98
C LYS A 873 -8.98 27.96 -28.26
N ALA A 874 -8.54 26.89 -28.92
CA ALA A 874 -7.13 26.68 -29.28
C ALA A 874 -6.64 27.76 -30.27
N MET A 875 -7.42 28.09 -31.29
CA MET A 875 -7.12 29.19 -32.21
C MET A 875 -7.06 30.55 -31.51
N GLN A 876 -7.93 30.79 -30.51
CA GLN A 876 -7.91 32.01 -29.71
C GLN A 876 -6.66 32.10 -28.80
N ALA A 877 -6.23 30.99 -28.22
CA ALA A 877 -4.97 30.90 -27.48
C ALA A 877 -3.73 31.07 -28.39
N GLU A 878 -3.75 30.52 -29.61
CA GLU A 878 -2.70 30.73 -30.61
C GLU A 878 -2.61 32.21 -31.04
N GLN A 879 -3.76 32.89 -31.21
CA GLN A 879 -3.80 34.33 -31.47
C GLN A 879 -3.23 35.14 -30.31
N GLN A 880 -3.53 34.79 -29.05
CA GLN A 880 -2.93 35.42 -27.87
C GLN A 880 -1.40 35.19 -27.79
N MET A 881 -0.94 33.96 -28.04
CA MET A 881 0.50 33.65 -28.09
C MET A 881 1.23 34.42 -29.19
N ASN A 882 0.60 34.61 -30.35
CA ASN A 882 1.18 35.40 -31.44
C ASN A 882 1.13 36.91 -31.14
N ALA A 883 0.13 37.41 -30.41
CA ALA A 883 0.12 38.79 -29.90
C ALA A 883 1.28 39.03 -28.91
N MET A 884 1.46 38.17 -27.90
CA MET A 884 2.58 38.28 -26.96
C MET A 884 3.95 38.17 -27.64
N ARG A 885 4.08 37.37 -28.71
CA ARG A 885 5.31 37.33 -29.54
C ARG A 885 5.58 38.66 -30.26
N VAL A 886 4.54 39.35 -30.74
CA VAL A 886 4.67 40.68 -31.34
C VAL A 886 5.11 41.70 -30.29
N GLU A 887 4.43 41.76 -29.14
CA GLU A 887 4.76 42.65 -28.01
C GLU A 887 6.19 42.42 -27.49
N HIS A 888 6.60 41.15 -27.34
CA HIS A 888 7.99 40.80 -27.00
C HIS A 888 8.98 41.34 -28.05
N SER A 889 8.65 41.23 -29.34
CA SER A 889 9.50 41.79 -30.41
C SER A 889 9.58 43.32 -30.35
N GLU A 890 8.56 44.00 -29.83
CA GLU A 890 8.53 45.45 -29.68
C GLU A 890 9.27 45.92 -28.44
N MET A 891 9.12 45.23 -27.30
CA MET A 891 9.98 45.45 -26.12
C MET A 891 11.45 45.21 -26.46
N GLN A 892 11.78 44.15 -27.20
CA GLN A 892 13.17 43.87 -27.59
C GLN A 892 13.75 44.99 -28.48
N LYS A 893 12.96 45.56 -29.40
CA LYS A 893 13.35 46.76 -30.18
C LYS A 893 13.50 48.01 -29.30
N GLN A 894 12.66 48.19 -28.27
CA GLN A 894 12.81 49.28 -27.30
C GLN A 894 14.10 49.13 -26.49
N VAL A 895 14.41 47.92 -26.00
CA VAL A 895 15.66 47.61 -25.30
C VAL A 895 16.87 47.93 -26.19
N GLU A 896 16.91 47.42 -27.42
CA GLU A 896 17.98 47.75 -28.38
C GLU A 896 18.14 49.25 -28.62
N THR A 897 17.03 49.98 -28.66
CA THR A 897 17.02 51.44 -28.87
C THR A 897 17.59 52.17 -27.64
N LEU A 898 17.27 51.71 -26.43
CA LEU A 898 17.85 52.21 -25.18
C LEU A 898 19.35 51.87 -25.07
N THR A 899 19.77 50.66 -25.46
CA THR A 899 21.20 50.29 -25.51
C THR A 899 21.98 51.18 -26.47
N LYS A 900 21.44 51.44 -27.68
CA LYS A 900 22.04 52.37 -28.66
C LYS A 900 22.09 53.81 -28.12
N LYS A 901 21.06 54.25 -27.38
CA LYS A 901 21.06 55.57 -26.73
C LYS A 901 22.10 55.68 -25.61
N ASN A 902 22.27 54.64 -24.79
CA ASN A 902 23.31 54.62 -23.76
C ASN A 902 24.72 54.62 -24.36
N LEU A 903 24.97 53.89 -25.45
CA LEU A 903 26.25 53.94 -26.18
C LEU A 903 26.55 55.34 -26.74
N SER A 904 25.52 56.06 -27.21
CA SER A 904 25.64 57.46 -27.63
C SER A 904 26.01 58.38 -26.45
N LEU A 905 25.34 58.24 -25.31
CA LEU A 905 25.59 59.05 -24.11
C LEU A 905 26.99 58.77 -23.51
N VAL A 906 27.46 57.53 -23.53
CA VAL A 906 28.83 57.19 -23.12
C VAL A 906 29.86 57.86 -24.04
N SER A 907 29.59 57.91 -25.36
CA SER A 907 30.46 58.60 -26.33
C SER A 907 30.48 60.12 -26.11
N GLU A 908 29.34 60.71 -25.74
CA GLU A 908 29.20 62.14 -25.41
C GLU A 908 29.92 62.50 -24.10
N VAL A 909 29.81 61.66 -23.07
CA VAL A 909 30.58 61.79 -21.81
C VAL A 909 32.08 61.63 -22.04
N GLN A 910 32.51 60.78 -22.99
CA GLN A 910 33.91 60.66 -23.36
C GLN A 910 34.42 61.95 -24.02
N GLY A 911 33.69 62.51 -25.00
CA GLY A 911 34.06 63.78 -25.63
C GLY A 911 34.08 64.97 -24.66
N MET A 912 33.21 64.97 -23.64
CA MET A 912 33.23 65.95 -22.54
C MET A 912 34.51 65.87 -21.69
N ARG A 913 35.12 64.69 -21.54
CA ARG A 913 36.41 64.51 -20.85
C ARG A 913 37.57 65.00 -21.71
N ASP A 914 37.59 64.61 -22.98
CA ASP A 914 38.66 65.00 -23.92
C ASP A 914 38.77 66.53 -24.10
N GLU A 915 37.66 67.27 -23.97
CA GLU A 915 37.66 68.73 -24.00
C GLU A 915 38.09 69.38 -22.66
N ALA A 916 37.84 68.72 -21.52
CA ALA A 916 38.32 69.17 -20.22
C ALA A 916 39.86 69.08 -20.13
N ASP A 917 40.46 68.01 -20.67
CA ASP A 917 41.91 67.84 -20.70
C ASP A 917 42.62 68.90 -21.55
N LYS A 918 42.00 69.38 -22.65
CA LYS A 918 42.51 70.55 -23.40
C LYS A 918 42.53 71.82 -22.56
N GLN A 919 41.51 72.07 -21.74
CA GLN A 919 41.47 73.24 -20.86
C GLN A 919 42.57 73.15 -19.78
N GLN A 920 42.90 71.94 -19.32
CA GLN A 920 44.02 71.70 -18.40
C GLN A 920 45.41 71.90 -19.06
N GLN A 921 45.53 71.72 -20.39
CA GLN A 921 46.76 72.06 -21.12
C GLN A 921 46.90 73.58 -21.35
N MET A 922 45.81 74.25 -21.74
CA MET A 922 45.79 75.72 -21.96
C MET A 922 46.18 76.50 -20.70
N THR A 923 45.69 76.08 -19.53
CA THR A 923 46.02 76.72 -18.24
C THR A 923 47.48 76.51 -17.82
N ARG A 924 48.11 75.37 -18.17
CA ARG A 924 49.56 75.17 -17.96
C ARG A 924 50.41 76.14 -18.80
N GLY A 925 50.06 76.38 -20.07
CA GLY A 925 50.79 77.32 -20.92
C GLY A 925 50.76 78.78 -20.43
N GLN A 926 49.66 79.19 -19.77
CA GLN A 926 49.55 80.51 -19.14
C GLN A 926 50.45 80.65 -17.89
N LEU A 927 50.64 79.56 -17.14
CA LEU A 927 51.51 79.54 -15.96
C LEU A 927 52.99 79.79 -16.31
N GLU A 928 53.44 79.34 -17.48
CA GLU A 928 54.83 79.49 -17.92
C GLU A 928 55.17 80.91 -18.38
N GLN A 929 54.20 81.64 -18.95
CA GLN A 929 54.35 83.06 -19.25
C GLN A 929 54.54 83.91 -17.97
N LEU A 930 53.85 83.57 -16.88
CA LEU A 930 54.02 84.23 -15.58
C LEU A 930 55.42 84.00 -14.96
N LYS A 931 56.02 82.83 -15.18
CA LYS A 931 57.40 82.55 -14.71
C LYS A 931 58.44 83.42 -15.41
N ALA A 932 58.25 83.73 -16.69
CA ALA A 932 59.16 84.63 -17.41
C ALA A 932 59.17 86.05 -16.84
N ALA A 933 58.00 86.59 -16.46
CA ALA A 933 57.88 87.92 -15.85
C ALA A 933 58.56 88.02 -14.47
N HIS A 934 58.61 86.93 -13.70
CA HIS A 934 59.25 86.89 -12.38
C HIS A 934 60.78 87.09 -12.45
N ALA A 935 61.43 86.58 -13.50
CA ALA A 935 62.88 86.61 -13.63
C ALA A 935 63.44 88.05 -13.76
N ASP A 936 62.71 88.96 -14.42
CA ASP A 936 63.14 90.34 -14.60
C ASP A 936 63.01 91.19 -13.32
N VAL A 937 62.11 90.80 -12.40
CA VAL A 937 61.98 91.43 -11.07
C VAL A 937 63.14 91.01 -10.15
N GLN A 938 63.54 89.73 -10.18
CA GLN A 938 64.68 89.24 -9.40
C GLN A 938 66.00 89.95 -9.75
N ARG A 939 66.14 90.44 -10.99
CA ARG A 939 67.29 91.22 -11.45
C ARG A 939 67.41 92.60 -10.77
N GLN A 940 66.31 93.21 -10.35
CA GLN A 940 66.30 94.48 -9.62
C GLN A 940 66.55 94.28 -8.11
N LEU A 941 66.22 93.10 -7.57
CA LEU A 941 66.44 92.77 -6.16
C LEU A 941 67.94 92.67 -5.81
N ALA A 942 68.77 92.25 -6.78
CA ALA A 942 70.22 92.04 -6.59
C ALA A 942 70.99 93.33 -6.25
N GLU A 943 70.56 94.49 -6.75
CA GLU A 943 71.23 95.78 -6.49
C GLU A 943 70.95 96.30 -5.07
N ALA A 944 69.85 95.89 -4.43
CA ALA A 944 69.55 96.22 -3.04
C ALA A 944 70.36 95.40 -2.02
N ALA A 945 70.82 94.20 -2.40
CA ALA A 945 71.48 93.26 -1.49
C ALA A 945 72.82 93.77 -0.93
N GLN A 946 73.57 94.58 -1.68
CA GLN A 946 74.86 95.12 -1.22
C GLN A 946 74.74 96.10 -0.02
N ALA A 947 73.55 96.63 0.26
CA ALA A 947 73.31 97.45 1.45
C ALA A 947 72.93 96.64 2.71
N LEU A 948 72.58 95.36 2.55
CA LEU A 948 72.05 94.50 3.62
C LEU A 948 73.13 93.68 4.35
N GLN A 949 74.31 93.49 3.74
CA GLN A 949 75.39 92.65 4.25
C GLN A 949 75.89 93.03 5.67
N GLY A 950 75.73 94.28 6.10
CA GLY A 950 76.02 94.73 7.46
C GLY A 950 74.92 94.42 8.50
N LYS A 951 73.68 94.20 8.05
CA LYS A 951 72.52 93.81 8.89
C LYS A 951 72.35 92.30 8.97
N GLU A 952 72.76 91.57 7.94
CA GLU A 952 72.72 90.11 7.87
C GLU A 952 73.57 89.44 8.97
N ALA A 953 74.65 90.06 9.44
CA ALA A 953 75.48 89.53 10.52
C ALA A 953 74.74 89.48 11.89
N GLU A 954 74.03 90.56 12.25
CA GLU A 954 73.18 90.57 13.46
C GLU A 954 71.98 89.63 13.31
N ALA A 955 71.37 89.62 12.12
CA ALA A 955 70.24 88.76 11.80
C ALA A 955 70.61 87.27 11.83
N ALA A 956 71.82 86.88 11.40
CA ALA A 956 72.30 85.50 11.44
C ALA A 956 72.49 84.99 12.87
N ALA A 957 72.99 85.82 13.79
CA ALA A 957 73.12 85.45 15.20
C ALA A 957 71.76 85.30 15.89
N ALA A 958 70.78 86.13 15.53
CA ALA A 958 69.39 85.96 15.97
C ALA A 958 68.74 84.71 15.33
N ALA A 959 68.99 84.48 14.04
CA ALA A 959 68.46 83.35 13.28
C ALA A 959 68.99 82.00 13.78
N GLN A 960 70.27 81.88 14.17
CA GLN A 960 70.79 80.65 14.77
C GLN A 960 70.09 80.31 16.10
N ARG A 961 69.74 81.33 16.91
CA ARG A 961 68.96 81.13 18.14
C ARG A 961 67.49 80.79 17.87
N SER A 962 66.84 81.45 16.91
CA SER A 962 65.46 81.09 16.55
C SER A 962 65.41 79.72 15.87
N GLN A 963 66.40 79.35 15.06
CA GLN A 963 66.50 78.04 14.40
C GLN A 963 66.78 76.90 15.39
N ALA A 964 67.54 77.14 16.46
CA ALA A 964 67.67 76.19 17.56
C ALA A 964 66.33 75.97 18.29
N ASN A 965 65.60 77.05 18.60
CA ASN A 965 64.27 76.96 19.23
C ASN A 965 63.22 76.33 18.29
N VAL A 966 63.27 76.62 16.99
CA VAL A 966 62.41 75.99 15.96
C VAL A 966 62.74 74.50 15.85
N ALA A 967 64.01 74.09 15.82
CA ALA A 967 64.36 72.67 15.82
C ALA A 967 63.88 71.94 17.07
N GLN A 968 63.93 72.56 18.25
CA GLN A 968 63.35 72.01 19.48
C GLN A 968 61.82 71.90 19.43
N LEU A 969 61.14 72.89 18.84
CA LEU A 969 59.68 72.87 18.64
C LEU A 969 59.25 71.89 17.54
N GLU A 970 60.03 71.74 16.47
CA GLU A 970 59.83 70.74 15.42
C GLU A 970 60.00 69.33 15.98
N ASP A 971 61.02 69.10 16.81
CA ASP A 971 61.21 67.80 17.47
C ASP A 971 60.08 67.49 18.46
N LEU A 972 59.62 68.46 19.26
CA LEU A 972 58.42 68.33 20.11
C LEU A 972 57.16 68.06 19.28
N VAL A 973 56.96 68.75 18.16
CA VAL A 973 55.84 68.52 17.24
C VAL A 973 55.95 67.16 16.54
N ASN A 974 57.14 66.66 16.28
CA ASN A 974 57.35 65.34 15.68
C ASN A 974 57.14 64.22 16.72
N ARG A 975 57.52 64.41 17.99
CA ARG A 975 57.11 63.54 19.10
C ARG A 975 55.59 63.51 19.25
N TYR A 976 54.93 64.66 19.36
CA TYR A 976 53.46 64.71 19.43
C TYR A 976 52.76 64.13 18.19
N LYS A 977 53.36 64.18 17.00
CA LYS A 977 52.86 63.44 15.82
C LYS A 977 53.05 61.93 15.96
N ALA A 978 54.20 61.46 16.46
CA ALA A 978 54.45 60.05 16.69
C ALA A 978 53.54 59.48 17.80
N ASP A 979 53.39 60.20 18.92
CA ASP A 979 52.47 59.86 20.02
C ASP A 979 51.02 59.84 19.52
N LYS A 980 50.62 60.83 18.70
CA LYS A 980 49.31 60.81 18.05
C LYS A 980 49.17 59.64 17.07
N GLN A 981 50.17 59.35 16.23
CA GLN A 981 50.10 58.22 15.29
C GLN A 981 50.04 56.87 16.02
N SER A 982 50.72 56.75 17.16
CA SER A 982 50.62 55.60 18.08
C SER A 982 49.20 55.49 18.66
N SER A 983 48.63 56.59 19.16
CA SER A 983 47.25 56.61 19.69
C SER A 983 46.19 56.35 18.62
N ASP A 984 46.31 56.96 17.43
CA ASP A 984 45.45 56.70 16.27
C ASP A 984 45.57 55.23 15.81
N GLN A 985 46.76 54.61 15.89
CA GLN A 985 46.95 53.18 15.63
C GLN A 985 46.32 52.29 16.70
N GLN A 986 46.47 52.62 17.99
CA GLN A 986 45.84 51.90 19.09
C GLN A 986 44.31 51.98 19.00
N LEU A 987 43.74 53.14 18.67
CA LEU A 987 42.31 53.31 18.42
C LEU A 987 41.82 52.54 17.17
N ALA A 988 42.64 52.47 16.12
CA ALA A 988 42.34 51.64 14.94
C ALA A 988 42.38 50.14 15.27
N GLN A 989 43.32 49.69 16.10
CA GLN A 989 43.40 48.32 16.61
C GLN A 989 42.18 47.98 17.48
N LEU A 990 41.83 48.84 18.45
CA LEU A 990 40.66 48.63 19.33
C LEU A 990 39.33 48.59 18.54
N ASN A 991 39.17 49.44 17.53
CA ASN A 991 38.01 49.40 16.64
C ASN A 991 37.98 48.11 15.81
N ALA A 992 39.11 47.68 15.24
CA ALA A 992 39.19 46.41 14.50
C ALA A 992 38.88 45.20 15.40
N GLU A 993 39.31 45.21 16.66
CA GLU A 993 38.94 44.18 17.65
C GLU A 993 37.44 44.22 17.99
N CYS A 994 36.87 45.40 18.19
CA CYS A 994 35.43 45.58 18.44
C CYS A 994 34.56 45.16 17.23
N GLU A 995 35.02 45.43 16.00
CA GLU A 995 34.36 44.95 14.78
C GLU A 995 34.48 43.43 14.63
N ARG A 996 35.66 42.86 14.94
CA ARG A 996 35.89 41.41 14.94
C ARG A 996 35.06 40.68 15.99
N LEU A 997 34.91 41.25 17.19
CA LEU A 997 34.03 40.73 18.25
C LEU A 997 32.55 40.77 17.83
N ARG A 998 32.10 41.87 17.20
CA ARG A 998 30.74 41.93 16.62
C ARG A 998 30.54 40.93 15.49
N GLN A 999 31.55 40.72 14.65
CA GLN A 999 31.50 39.70 13.60
C GLN A 999 31.37 38.29 14.20
N VAL A 1000 32.21 37.93 15.18
CA VAL A 1000 32.11 36.65 15.90
C VAL A 1000 30.76 36.49 16.60
N GLN A 1001 30.21 37.57 17.20
CA GLN A 1001 28.87 37.54 17.79
C GLN A 1001 27.76 37.30 16.76
N ASN A 1002 27.85 37.93 15.58
CA ASN A 1002 26.91 37.71 14.49
C ASN A 1002 27.02 36.28 13.94
N GLU A 1003 28.25 35.79 13.73
CA GLU A 1003 28.53 34.41 13.29
C GLU A 1003 27.94 33.40 14.28
N ALA A 1004 28.20 33.57 15.58
CA ALA A 1004 27.63 32.76 16.66
C ALA A 1004 26.09 32.83 16.73
N THR A 1005 25.49 33.99 16.45
CA THR A 1005 24.04 34.13 16.37
C THR A 1005 23.47 33.34 15.20
N THR A 1006 24.09 33.43 14.01
CA THR A 1006 23.62 32.65 12.85
C THR A 1006 23.86 31.14 12.99
N THR A 1007 24.86 30.67 13.74
CA THR A 1007 25.02 29.23 14.02
C THR A 1007 24.01 28.75 15.05
N MET A 1008 23.67 29.57 16.05
CA MET A 1008 22.52 29.31 16.94
C MET A 1008 21.20 29.23 16.15
N GLU A 1009 20.94 30.16 15.23
CA GLU A 1009 19.74 30.14 14.39
C GLU A 1009 19.67 28.90 13.48
N ARG A 1010 20.79 28.51 12.85
CA ARG A 1010 20.87 27.26 12.06
C ARG A 1010 20.55 26.03 12.91
N SER A 1011 21.21 25.87 14.06
CA SER A 1011 20.97 24.74 14.96
C SER A 1011 19.54 24.69 15.54
N GLN A 1012 18.89 25.84 15.76
CA GLN A 1012 17.47 25.87 16.09
C GLN A 1012 16.60 25.40 14.92
N HIS A 1013 16.93 25.80 13.68
CA HIS A 1013 16.21 25.38 12.49
C HIS A 1013 16.38 23.88 12.21
N GLU A 1014 17.59 23.35 12.40
CA GLU A 1014 17.91 21.92 12.32
C GLU A 1014 17.17 21.11 13.40
N LEU A 1015 17.15 21.57 14.65
CA LEU A 1015 16.39 20.93 15.74
C LEU A 1015 14.88 20.91 15.47
N GLU A 1016 14.32 21.99 14.91
CA GLU A 1016 12.90 22.03 14.56
C GLU A 1016 12.60 21.18 13.31
N GLN A 1017 13.52 21.10 12.35
CA GLN A 1017 13.42 20.18 11.21
C GLN A 1017 13.46 18.71 11.68
N ILE A 1018 14.33 18.38 12.63
CA ILE A 1018 14.40 17.05 13.28
C ILE A 1018 13.10 16.75 14.05
N ARG A 1019 12.50 17.73 14.75
CA ARG A 1019 11.17 17.56 15.39
C ARG A 1019 10.07 17.28 14.38
N VAL A 1020 10.02 18.00 13.26
CA VAL A 1020 9.04 17.76 12.20
C VAL A 1020 9.22 16.36 11.58
N GLN A 1021 10.46 15.92 11.36
CA GLN A 1021 10.77 14.56 10.90
C GLN A 1021 10.44 13.47 11.93
N LEU A 1022 10.65 13.74 13.22
CA LEU A 1022 10.27 12.84 14.31
C LEU A 1022 8.75 12.69 14.42
N ASN A 1023 8.01 13.80 14.32
CA ASN A 1023 6.55 13.77 14.31
C ASN A 1023 6.00 13.03 13.07
N ALA A 1024 6.63 13.20 11.91
CA ALA A 1024 6.27 12.47 10.69
C ALA A 1024 6.52 10.96 10.83
N THR A 1025 7.68 10.53 11.33
CA THR A 1025 7.98 9.10 11.55
C THR A 1025 7.17 8.49 12.70
N GLN A 1026 6.76 9.28 13.69
CA GLN A 1026 5.76 8.86 14.68
C GLN A 1026 4.38 8.64 14.04
N GLN A 1027 3.93 9.55 13.16
CA GLN A 1027 2.66 9.38 12.43
C GLN A 1027 2.70 8.18 11.47
N GLU A 1028 3.84 7.96 10.80
CA GLU A 1028 4.10 6.77 9.98
C GLU A 1028 4.04 5.49 10.82
N ASN A 1029 4.71 5.43 11.98
CA ASN A 1029 4.63 4.29 12.90
C ASN A 1029 3.19 4.01 13.35
N HIS A 1030 2.40 5.03 13.72
CA HIS A 1030 0.98 4.81 14.07
C HIS A 1030 0.19 4.25 12.87
N SER A 1031 0.47 4.70 11.64
CA SER A 1031 -0.18 4.15 10.45
C SER A 1031 0.21 2.68 10.23
N LEU A 1032 1.50 2.33 10.34
CA LEU A 1032 2.01 0.96 10.23
C LEU A 1032 1.49 0.05 11.35
N GLU A 1033 1.30 0.56 12.57
CA GLU A 1033 0.64 -0.18 13.66
C GLU A 1033 -0.84 -0.45 13.33
N THR A 1034 -1.57 0.51 12.74
CA THR A 1034 -2.95 0.25 12.29
C THR A 1034 -3.02 -0.72 11.10
N GLU A 1035 -2.06 -0.69 10.17
CA GLU A 1035 -1.96 -1.66 9.08
C GLU A 1035 -1.59 -3.06 9.62
N LEU A 1036 -0.68 -3.16 10.59
CA LEU A 1036 -0.36 -4.41 11.27
C LEU A 1036 -1.58 -4.98 12.02
N GLY A 1037 -2.38 -4.14 12.67
CA GLY A 1037 -3.65 -4.54 13.29
C GLY A 1037 -4.66 -5.08 12.27
N GLN A 1038 -4.79 -4.42 11.12
CA GLN A 1038 -5.63 -4.88 10.01
C GLN A 1038 -5.12 -6.20 9.41
N LEU A 1039 -3.80 -6.35 9.22
CA LEU A 1039 -3.17 -7.57 8.72
C LEU A 1039 -3.29 -8.74 9.71
N GLN A 1040 -3.28 -8.48 11.02
CA GLN A 1040 -3.59 -9.48 12.05
C GLN A 1040 -5.07 -9.92 11.95
N GLY A 1041 -6.00 -8.97 11.87
CA GLY A 1041 -7.44 -9.28 11.66
C GLY A 1041 -7.69 -10.11 10.40
N LEU A 1042 -7.11 -9.72 9.26
CA LEU A 1042 -7.21 -10.47 8.00
C LEU A 1042 -6.53 -11.85 8.08
N ASN A 1043 -5.49 -12.01 8.89
CA ASN A 1043 -4.85 -13.32 9.12
C ASN A 1043 -5.70 -14.22 10.02
N ASP A 1044 -6.41 -13.66 11.00
CA ASP A 1044 -7.35 -14.39 11.85
C ASP A 1044 -8.64 -14.77 11.08
N GLU A 1045 -9.17 -13.88 10.23
CA GLU A 1045 -10.24 -14.22 9.28
C GLU A 1045 -9.80 -15.34 8.32
N LYS A 1046 -8.59 -15.26 7.78
CA LYS A 1046 -7.99 -16.34 6.96
C LYS A 1046 -7.84 -17.64 7.74
N ALA A 1047 -7.51 -17.61 9.03
CA ALA A 1047 -7.45 -18.78 9.88
C ALA A 1047 -8.83 -19.40 10.11
N GLN A 1048 -9.85 -18.58 10.32
CA GLN A 1048 -11.26 -19.00 10.42
C GLN A 1048 -11.75 -19.63 9.10
N LEU A 1049 -11.51 -18.99 7.96
CA LEU A 1049 -11.86 -19.51 6.63
C LEU A 1049 -11.12 -20.83 6.29
N LEU A 1050 -9.88 -21.01 6.75
CA LEU A 1050 -9.18 -22.28 6.63
C LEU A 1050 -9.79 -23.38 7.52
N GLN A 1051 -10.23 -23.03 8.74
CA GLN A 1051 -10.94 -23.95 9.62
C GLN A 1051 -12.31 -24.35 9.04
N GLU A 1052 -13.08 -23.40 8.51
CA GLU A 1052 -14.34 -23.66 7.80
C GLU A 1052 -14.13 -24.53 6.56
N ALA A 1053 -13.09 -24.27 5.76
CA ALA A 1053 -12.76 -25.07 4.60
C ALA A 1053 -12.37 -26.52 4.98
N ASP A 1054 -11.69 -26.72 6.10
CA ASP A 1054 -11.40 -28.06 6.63
C ASP A 1054 -12.62 -28.75 7.26
N GLU A 1055 -13.56 -28.00 7.84
CA GLU A 1055 -14.86 -28.51 8.28
C GLU A 1055 -15.72 -28.95 7.07
N GLN A 1056 -15.79 -28.14 6.02
CA GLN A 1056 -16.44 -28.48 4.75
C GLN A 1056 -15.82 -29.72 4.09
N LYS A 1057 -14.48 -29.88 4.13
CA LYS A 1057 -13.82 -31.12 3.68
C LYS A 1057 -14.29 -32.34 4.48
N ARG A 1058 -14.42 -32.25 5.80
CA ARG A 1058 -14.93 -33.34 6.65
C ARG A 1058 -16.40 -33.65 6.37
N VAL A 1059 -17.23 -32.64 6.10
CA VAL A 1059 -18.64 -32.83 5.67
C VAL A 1059 -18.69 -33.53 4.31
N ASN A 1060 -17.90 -33.07 3.33
CA ASN A 1060 -17.85 -33.71 2.01
C ASN A 1060 -17.33 -35.15 2.08
N GLN A 1061 -16.33 -35.45 2.92
CA GLN A 1061 -15.86 -36.82 3.15
C GLN A 1061 -16.98 -37.72 3.70
N ARG A 1062 -17.74 -37.25 4.70
CA ARG A 1062 -18.91 -37.98 5.21
C ARG A 1062 -19.99 -38.17 4.15
N LEU A 1063 -20.25 -37.15 3.30
CA LEU A 1063 -21.20 -37.27 2.20
C LEU A 1063 -20.74 -38.29 1.16
N GLU A 1064 -19.46 -38.30 0.78
CA GLU A 1064 -18.91 -39.35 -0.08
C GLU A 1064 -18.98 -40.75 0.55
N GLU A 1065 -18.74 -40.88 1.86
CA GLU A 1065 -18.90 -42.13 2.61
C GLU A 1065 -20.36 -42.61 2.55
N THR A 1066 -21.33 -41.75 2.86
CA THR A 1066 -22.76 -42.10 2.74
C THR A 1066 -23.19 -42.40 1.31
N ASN A 1067 -22.62 -41.72 0.30
CA ASN A 1067 -22.88 -42.04 -1.11
C ASN A 1067 -22.33 -43.41 -1.48
N ARG A 1068 -21.14 -43.80 -1.02
CA ARG A 1068 -20.58 -45.15 -1.22
C ARG A 1068 -21.40 -46.22 -0.50
N GLU A 1069 -21.95 -45.91 0.67
CA GLU A 1069 -22.89 -46.81 1.37
C GLU A 1069 -24.22 -46.95 0.60
N LEU A 1070 -24.78 -45.86 0.07
CA LEU A 1070 -25.98 -45.86 -0.75
C LEU A 1070 -25.77 -46.58 -2.09
N GLU A 1071 -24.64 -46.39 -2.76
CA GLU A 1071 -24.23 -47.15 -3.94
C GLU A 1071 -24.11 -48.65 -3.61
N GLY A 1072 -23.51 -48.99 -2.47
CA GLY A 1072 -23.43 -50.36 -1.98
C GLY A 1072 -24.79 -50.99 -1.65
N LEU A 1073 -25.75 -50.20 -1.16
CA LEU A 1073 -27.13 -50.63 -0.95
C LEU A 1073 -27.91 -50.77 -2.27
N LEU A 1074 -27.72 -49.83 -3.21
CA LEU A 1074 -28.28 -49.89 -4.56
C LEU A 1074 -27.78 -51.14 -5.30
N GLN A 1075 -26.49 -51.45 -5.21
CA GLN A 1075 -25.90 -52.62 -5.86
C GLN A 1075 -26.38 -53.93 -5.22
N LYS A 1076 -26.57 -53.99 -3.90
CA LYS A 1076 -27.23 -55.12 -3.21
C LYS A 1076 -28.69 -55.27 -3.63
N SER A 1077 -29.44 -54.16 -3.73
CA SER A 1077 -30.83 -54.15 -4.19
C SER A 1077 -30.93 -54.64 -5.64
N LYS A 1078 -30.05 -54.17 -6.54
CA LYS A 1078 -29.96 -54.65 -7.91
C LYS A 1078 -29.62 -56.14 -7.99
N ALA A 1079 -28.66 -56.61 -7.19
CA ALA A 1079 -28.32 -58.03 -7.13
C ALA A 1079 -29.50 -58.89 -6.66
N TYR A 1080 -30.24 -58.44 -5.64
CA TYR A 1080 -31.47 -59.09 -5.18
C TYR A 1080 -32.56 -59.12 -6.26
N CYS A 1081 -32.77 -58.02 -7.00
CA CYS A 1081 -33.70 -58.00 -8.14
C CYS A 1081 -33.25 -58.91 -9.29
N GLU A 1082 -31.95 -59.02 -9.57
CA GLU A 1082 -31.42 -59.97 -10.54
C GLU A 1082 -31.56 -61.43 -10.08
N GLU A 1083 -31.35 -61.73 -8.80
CA GLU A 1083 -31.60 -63.06 -8.23
C GLU A 1083 -33.09 -63.43 -8.24
N LEU A 1084 -33.98 -62.47 -7.93
CA LEU A 1084 -35.42 -62.64 -8.01
C LEU A 1084 -35.88 -62.84 -9.47
N SER A 1085 -35.28 -62.13 -10.43
CA SER A 1085 -35.51 -62.35 -11.87
C SER A 1085 -35.12 -63.78 -12.25
N ARG A 1086 -33.89 -64.21 -11.93
CA ARG A 1086 -33.40 -65.57 -12.20
C ARG A 1086 -34.27 -66.67 -11.58
N ASP A 1087 -34.68 -66.54 -10.32
CA ASP A 1087 -35.58 -67.52 -9.69
C ASP A 1087 -36.98 -67.49 -10.33
N SER A 1088 -37.47 -66.33 -10.79
CA SER A 1088 -38.71 -66.24 -11.57
C SER A 1088 -38.57 -66.90 -12.95
N GLU A 1089 -37.44 -66.71 -13.63
CA GLU A 1089 -37.10 -67.33 -14.92
C GLU A 1089 -36.96 -68.84 -14.77
N ASP A 1090 -36.27 -69.33 -13.74
CA ASP A 1090 -36.17 -70.75 -13.40
C ASP A 1090 -37.54 -71.35 -13.03
N LYS A 1091 -38.42 -70.60 -12.35
CA LYS A 1091 -39.80 -71.03 -12.05
C LYS A 1091 -40.62 -71.13 -13.33
N VAL A 1092 -40.55 -70.13 -14.21
CA VAL A 1092 -41.23 -70.14 -15.53
C VAL A 1092 -40.67 -71.27 -16.40
N GLY A 1093 -39.36 -71.49 -16.42
CA GLY A 1093 -38.70 -72.60 -17.12
C GLY A 1093 -39.23 -73.95 -16.66
N ARG A 1094 -39.21 -74.22 -15.34
CA ARG A 1094 -39.77 -75.45 -14.75
C ARG A 1094 -41.27 -75.63 -15.06
N VAL A 1095 -42.06 -74.55 -15.11
CA VAL A 1095 -43.48 -74.60 -15.51
C VAL A 1095 -43.64 -74.88 -16.99
N GLN A 1096 -42.79 -74.33 -17.87
CA GLN A 1096 -42.80 -74.66 -19.31
C GLN A 1096 -42.32 -76.09 -19.58
N GLU A 1097 -41.35 -76.60 -18.84
CA GLU A 1097 -40.91 -78.00 -18.91
C GLU A 1097 -42.04 -78.95 -18.47
N PHE A 1098 -42.72 -78.64 -17.36
CA PHE A 1098 -43.89 -79.38 -16.92
C PHE A 1098 -45.05 -79.32 -17.94
N ALA A 1099 -45.31 -78.14 -18.53
CA ALA A 1099 -46.32 -78.01 -19.59
C ALA A 1099 -45.96 -78.84 -20.83
N ARG A 1100 -44.69 -78.83 -21.28
CA ARG A 1100 -44.21 -79.71 -22.38
C ARG A 1100 -44.31 -81.19 -22.03
N HIS A 1101 -44.09 -81.57 -20.78
CA HIS A 1101 -44.28 -82.96 -20.32
C HIS A 1101 -45.75 -83.37 -20.43
N VAL A 1102 -46.68 -82.55 -19.93
CA VAL A 1102 -48.12 -82.80 -20.02
C VAL A 1102 -48.63 -82.77 -21.46
N GLU A 1103 -48.10 -81.89 -22.33
CA GLU A 1103 -48.37 -81.92 -23.77
C GLU A 1103 -47.88 -83.22 -24.41
N GLN A 1104 -46.72 -83.74 -24.01
CA GLN A 1104 -46.18 -84.99 -24.56
C GLN A 1104 -46.98 -86.19 -24.06
N GLU A 1105 -47.30 -86.27 -22.76
CA GLU A 1105 -48.18 -87.30 -22.21
C GLU A 1105 -49.56 -87.29 -22.90
N ALA A 1106 -50.11 -86.11 -23.20
CA ALA A 1106 -51.35 -85.97 -23.94
C ALA A 1106 -51.23 -86.44 -25.41
N ARG A 1107 -50.09 -86.21 -26.08
CA ARG A 1107 -49.81 -86.75 -27.42
C ARG A 1107 -49.66 -88.27 -27.40
N ASP A 1108 -48.86 -88.79 -26.47
CA ASP A 1108 -48.63 -90.24 -26.29
C ASP A 1108 -49.94 -90.99 -25.96
N GLU A 1109 -50.88 -90.33 -25.26
CA GLU A 1109 -52.23 -90.86 -25.00
C GLU A 1109 -53.13 -90.77 -26.24
N ILE A 1110 -53.09 -89.66 -27.01
CA ILE A 1110 -53.81 -89.53 -28.29
C ILE A 1110 -53.32 -90.57 -29.30
N ASP A 1111 -52.02 -90.80 -29.42
CA ASP A 1111 -51.43 -91.79 -30.32
C ASP A 1111 -51.79 -93.22 -29.89
N ARG A 1112 -51.88 -93.50 -28.58
CA ARG A 1112 -52.39 -94.78 -28.08
C ARG A 1112 -53.86 -94.97 -28.42
N ILE A 1113 -54.70 -93.96 -28.17
CA ILE A 1113 -56.13 -93.98 -28.52
C ILE A 1113 -56.31 -94.11 -30.04
N ALA A 1114 -55.47 -93.48 -30.86
CA ALA A 1114 -55.49 -93.62 -32.32
C ALA A 1114 -55.12 -95.06 -32.75
N HIS A 1115 -54.11 -95.67 -32.11
CA HIS A 1115 -53.73 -97.05 -32.36
C HIS A 1115 -54.82 -98.05 -31.94
N GLU A 1116 -55.42 -97.87 -30.76
CA GLU A 1116 -56.56 -98.69 -30.28
C GLU A 1116 -57.78 -98.55 -31.20
N ASN A 1117 -58.09 -97.33 -31.69
CA ASN A 1117 -59.12 -97.14 -32.71
C ASN A 1117 -58.76 -97.74 -34.07
N GLY A 1118 -57.47 -97.88 -34.40
CA GLY A 1118 -56.99 -98.64 -35.55
C GLY A 1118 -57.29 -100.12 -35.41
N VAL A 1119 -56.86 -100.74 -34.31
CA VAL A 1119 -57.14 -102.16 -34.01
C VAL A 1119 -58.65 -102.45 -34.00
N LEU A 1120 -59.47 -101.56 -33.42
CA LEU A 1120 -60.94 -101.71 -33.45
C LEU A 1120 -61.55 -101.58 -34.85
N ARG A 1121 -60.92 -100.86 -35.78
CA ARG A 1121 -61.34 -100.84 -37.20
C ARG A 1121 -60.96 -102.14 -37.88
N ASP A 1122 -59.74 -102.64 -37.67
CA ASP A 1122 -59.27 -103.91 -38.23
C ASP A 1122 -60.15 -105.09 -37.74
N GLU A 1123 -60.58 -105.07 -36.47
CA GLU A 1123 -61.53 -106.04 -35.91
C GLU A 1123 -62.94 -105.91 -36.53
N LEU A 1124 -63.44 -104.69 -36.75
CA LEU A 1124 -64.73 -104.45 -37.40
C LEU A 1124 -64.72 -104.85 -38.88
N GLU A 1125 -63.60 -104.64 -39.58
CA GLU A 1125 -63.42 -105.07 -40.97
C GLU A 1125 -63.34 -106.60 -41.07
N GLN A 1126 -62.61 -107.26 -40.17
CA GLN A 1126 -62.63 -108.74 -40.06
C GLN A 1126 -64.03 -109.29 -39.76
N LEU A 1127 -64.81 -108.63 -38.89
CA LEU A 1127 -66.19 -109.02 -38.60
C LEU A 1127 -67.12 -108.79 -39.80
N ALA A 1128 -66.92 -107.72 -40.57
CA ALA A 1128 -67.67 -107.45 -41.81
C ALA A 1128 -67.35 -108.51 -42.89
N GLN A 1129 -66.07 -108.82 -43.08
CA GLN A 1129 -65.61 -109.87 -44.00
C GLN A 1129 -66.17 -111.25 -43.61
N ALA A 1130 -66.11 -111.64 -42.33
CA ALA A 1130 -66.68 -112.89 -41.85
C ALA A 1130 -68.21 -112.97 -42.06
N ARG A 1131 -68.93 -111.84 -41.94
CA ARG A 1131 -70.37 -111.77 -42.28
C ARG A 1131 -70.63 -111.87 -43.78
N PHE A 1132 -69.77 -111.31 -44.62
CA PHE A 1132 -69.86 -111.44 -46.07
C PHE A 1132 -69.64 -112.89 -46.53
N GLU A 1133 -68.67 -113.58 -45.94
CA GLU A 1133 -68.41 -115.01 -46.17
C GLU A 1133 -69.58 -115.90 -45.67
N GLU A 1134 -70.13 -115.63 -44.48
CA GLU A 1134 -71.33 -116.33 -43.96
C GLU A 1134 -72.56 -116.14 -44.86
N THR A 1135 -72.72 -114.94 -45.44
CA THR A 1135 -73.80 -114.62 -46.38
C THR A 1135 -73.61 -115.34 -47.71
N SER A 1136 -72.39 -115.32 -48.25
CA SER A 1136 -72.03 -116.05 -49.48
C SER A 1136 -72.28 -117.56 -49.34
N ALA A 1137 -71.93 -118.14 -48.18
CA ALA A 1137 -72.23 -119.54 -47.86
C ALA A 1137 -73.74 -119.83 -47.73
N HIS A 1138 -74.55 -118.87 -47.25
CA HIS A 1138 -76.01 -118.98 -47.25
C HIS A 1138 -76.60 -118.98 -48.65
N ASP A 1139 -76.09 -118.15 -49.56
CA ASP A 1139 -76.56 -118.09 -50.95
C ASP A 1139 -76.14 -119.33 -51.76
N GLU A 1140 -74.93 -119.86 -51.56
CA GLU A 1140 -74.56 -121.18 -52.07
C GLU A 1140 -75.52 -122.30 -51.61
N LEU A 1141 -75.95 -122.26 -50.35
CA LEU A 1141 -76.91 -123.23 -49.80
C LEU A 1141 -78.32 -123.03 -50.36
N ARG A 1142 -78.74 -121.78 -50.65
CA ARG A 1142 -80.01 -121.50 -51.34
C ARG A 1142 -80.02 -122.07 -52.76
N VAL A 1143 -78.94 -121.87 -53.53
CA VAL A 1143 -78.82 -122.42 -54.90
C VAL A 1143 -78.92 -123.95 -54.87
N LYS A 1144 -78.12 -124.63 -54.03
CA LYS A 1144 -78.15 -126.09 -53.89
C LYS A 1144 -79.52 -126.63 -53.44
N LEU A 1145 -80.25 -125.87 -52.63
CA LEU A 1145 -81.61 -126.24 -52.20
C LEU A 1145 -82.64 -126.06 -53.34
N ALA A 1146 -82.47 -125.05 -54.20
CA ALA A 1146 -83.28 -124.87 -55.40
C ALA A 1146 -83.02 -125.96 -56.46
N GLU A 1147 -81.76 -126.34 -56.67
CA GLU A 1147 -81.38 -127.48 -57.53
C GLU A 1147 -82.06 -128.78 -57.07
N LEU A 1148 -81.96 -129.11 -55.77
CA LEU A 1148 -82.61 -130.30 -55.19
C LEU A 1148 -84.14 -130.26 -55.28
N GLN A 1149 -84.77 -129.07 -55.22
CA GLN A 1149 -86.20 -128.92 -55.49
C GLN A 1149 -86.54 -129.19 -56.96
N ALA A 1150 -85.72 -128.72 -57.91
CA ALA A 1150 -85.91 -128.98 -59.33
C ALA A 1150 -85.78 -130.48 -59.66
N GLU A 1151 -84.76 -131.17 -59.14
CA GLU A 1151 -84.60 -132.62 -59.30
C GLU A 1151 -85.81 -133.39 -58.73
N ASN A 1152 -86.27 -133.03 -57.53
CA ASN A 1152 -87.41 -133.67 -56.89
C ASN A 1152 -88.71 -133.50 -57.72
N ASN A 1153 -88.94 -132.31 -58.27
CA ASN A 1153 -90.08 -132.05 -59.16
C ASN A 1153 -90.02 -132.91 -60.45
N VAL A 1154 -88.85 -133.04 -61.08
CA VAL A 1154 -88.65 -133.89 -62.27
C VAL A 1154 -88.85 -135.37 -61.95
N LEU A 1155 -88.32 -135.86 -60.83
CA LEU A 1155 -88.51 -137.23 -60.37
C LEU A 1155 -89.98 -137.53 -60.03
N SER A 1156 -90.67 -136.60 -59.38
CA SER A 1156 -92.10 -136.70 -59.05
C SER A 1156 -92.97 -136.75 -60.31
N ALA A 1157 -92.70 -135.89 -61.30
CA ALA A 1157 -93.39 -135.93 -62.59
C ALA A 1157 -93.18 -137.27 -63.32
N ARG A 1158 -91.94 -137.79 -63.31
CA ARG A 1158 -91.60 -139.10 -63.91
C ARG A 1158 -92.32 -140.26 -63.20
N ALA A 1159 -92.40 -140.24 -61.87
CA ALA A 1159 -93.10 -141.26 -61.07
C ALA A 1159 -94.61 -141.28 -61.31
N HIS A 1160 -95.25 -140.11 -61.37
CA HIS A 1160 -96.67 -140.01 -61.71
C HIS A 1160 -96.97 -140.59 -63.10
N ARG A 1161 -96.11 -140.32 -64.09
CA ARG A 1161 -96.33 -140.78 -65.47
C ARG A 1161 -96.04 -142.26 -65.68
N LEU A 1162 -95.06 -142.83 -64.97
CA LEU A 1162 -94.85 -144.28 -64.90
C LEU A 1162 -96.08 -145.00 -64.32
N THR A 1163 -96.68 -144.42 -63.28
CA THR A 1163 -97.93 -144.93 -62.69
C THR A 1163 -99.08 -144.93 -63.72
N GLN A 1164 -99.17 -143.89 -64.55
CA GLN A 1164 -100.18 -143.77 -65.62
C GLN A 1164 -99.94 -144.69 -66.83
N GLN A 1165 -98.67 -144.98 -67.16
CA GLN A 1165 -98.33 -145.94 -68.22
C GLN A 1165 -98.57 -147.40 -67.80
N LEU A 1166 -98.28 -147.74 -66.54
CA LEU A 1166 -98.52 -149.09 -66.01
C LEU A 1166 -100.03 -149.45 -65.99
N SER A 1167 -100.93 -148.48 -65.81
CA SER A 1167 -102.37 -148.72 -65.83
C SER A 1167 -102.95 -149.06 -67.21
N GLN A 1168 -102.18 -148.94 -68.29
CA GLN A 1168 -102.65 -149.23 -69.66
C GLN A 1168 -102.37 -150.67 -70.13
N TYR A 1169 -101.67 -151.48 -69.33
CA TYR A 1169 -101.26 -152.85 -69.67
C TYR A 1169 -101.94 -153.95 -68.81
N THR A 1170 -103.05 -153.62 -68.16
CA THR A 1170 -103.65 -154.45 -67.08
C THR A 1170 -105.08 -154.95 -67.33
N GLU A 1171 -105.66 -154.76 -68.52
CA GLU A 1171 -107.01 -155.25 -68.84
C GLU A 1171 -106.99 -156.35 -69.91
N LEU A 1172 -107.29 -157.58 -69.47
CA LEU A 1172 -107.57 -158.77 -70.29
C LEU A 1172 -108.93 -159.33 -69.84
N PRO A 1173 -109.89 -159.61 -70.74
CA PRO A 1173 -111.28 -159.89 -70.36
C PRO A 1173 -111.66 -161.38 -70.41
N GLU A 1174 -112.46 -161.82 -69.44
CA GLU A 1174 -113.41 -162.93 -69.55
C GLU A 1174 -114.71 -162.52 -68.83
N ASP A 1175 -115.85 -162.66 -69.50
CA ASP A 1175 -117.19 -162.41 -68.96
C ASP A 1175 -118.13 -163.42 -69.63
N ASP A 1176 -118.90 -164.18 -68.84
CA ASP A 1176 -119.46 -165.48 -69.27
C ASP A 1176 -120.92 -165.38 -69.76
N GLU A 1177 -121.17 -165.93 -70.96
CA GLU A 1177 -122.47 -166.14 -71.67
C GLU A 1177 -123.56 -165.03 -71.59
N LEU A 1178 -123.99 -164.36 -72.68
CA LEU A 1178 -124.62 -164.96 -73.88
C LEU A 1178 -124.72 -163.99 -75.07
N ALA A 1179 -124.50 -164.52 -76.30
CA ALA A 1179 -125.16 -164.22 -77.59
C ALA A 1179 -125.47 -162.75 -78.03
N ALA A 1180 -125.13 -162.27 -79.24
CA ALA A 1180 -124.63 -162.93 -80.46
C ALA A 1180 -124.11 -161.94 -81.54
N THR A 1181 -123.16 -162.39 -82.39
CA THR A 1181 -122.84 -161.96 -83.79
C THR A 1181 -122.68 -160.45 -84.13
N GLY A 1182 -121.59 -159.96 -84.75
CA GLY A 1182 -120.32 -160.59 -85.20
C GLY A 1182 -119.53 -159.72 -86.22
N GLN A 1183 -118.37 -160.21 -86.68
CA GLN A 1183 -117.50 -159.71 -87.80
C GLN A 1183 -116.67 -158.40 -87.66
N GLY A 1184 -115.38 -158.52 -87.28
CA GLY A 1184 -114.28 -158.45 -88.27
C GLY A 1184 -113.31 -157.23 -88.36
N GLN A 1185 -112.02 -157.57 -88.55
CA GLN A 1185 -110.88 -156.79 -89.13
C GLN A 1185 -109.85 -156.07 -88.21
N THR A 1186 -108.58 -156.13 -88.66
CA THR A 1186 -107.34 -155.49 -88.15
C THR A 1186 -106.80 -154.48 -89.17
N PRO A 1187 -106.14 -153.39 -88.77
CA PRO A 1187 -104.66 -153.33 -88.73
C PRO A 1187 -104.18 -152.61 -87.43
N ASP A 1188 -102.97 -152.07 -87.21
CA ASP A 1188 -101.71 -151.96 -87.98
C ASP A 1188 -100.49 -152.06 -87.00
N LEU A 1189 -99.33 -151.45 -87.29
CA LEU A 1189 -98.16 -151.31 -86.41
C LEU A 1189 -97.44 -149.95 -86.50
N TRP A 1190 -97.64 -149.13 -87.54
CA TRP A 1190 -96.86 -147.89 -87.73
C TRP A 1190 -97.25 -146.73 -86.80
N GLU A 1191 -98.53 -146.58 -86.44
CA GLU A 1191 -99.00 -145.48 -85.57
C GLU A 1191 -98.41 -145.55 -84.16
N LEU A 1192 -98.11 -146.75 -83.67
CA LEU A 1192 -97.50 -146.95 -82.36
C LEU A 1192 -96.08 -146.36 -82.29
N LEU A 1193 -95.37 -146.37 -83.42
CA LEU A 1193 -93.98 -145.90 -83.54
C LEU A 1193 -93.87 -144.39 -83.82
N SER A 1194 -94.83 -143.78 -84.51
CA SER A 1194 -94.89 -142.31 -84.62
C SER A 1194 -95.27 -141.67 -83.29
N SER A 1195 -96.31 -142.20 -82.62
CA SER A 1195 -96.78 -141.75 -81.30
C SER A 1195 -95.66 -141.71 -80.27
N GLY A 1196 -94.88 -142.79 -80.16
CA GLY A 1196 -93.75 -142.87 -79.22
C GLY A 1196 -92.66 -141.83 -79.44
N MET A 1197 -92.44 -141.37 -80.68
CA MET A 1197 -91.36 -140.42 -80.99
C MET A 1197 -91.81 -138.95 -80.84
N GLU A 1198 -93.06 -138.61 -81.15
CA GLU A 1198 -93.60 -137.29 -80.82
C GLU A 1198 -93.73 -137.10 -79.30
N GLN A 1199 -94.08 -138.16 -78.56
CA GLN A 1199 -94.18 -138.13 -77.11
C GLN A 1199 -92.83 -137.82 -76.43
N LEU A 1200 -91.72 -138.35 -76.97
CA LEU A 1200 -90.37 -138.11 -76.44
C LEU A 1200 -89.89 -136.68 -76.72
N LYS A 1201 -90.32 -136.05 -77.83
CA LYS A 1201 -90.06 -134.64 -78.13
C LYS A 1201 -90.76 -133.70 -77.14
N ALA A 1202 -92.02 -133.96 -76.80
CA ALA A 1202 -92.79 -133.14 -75.86
C ALA A 1202 -92.15 -133.12 -74.45
N ASP A 1203 -91.60 -134.25 -74.02
CA ASP A 1203 -90.99 -134.38 -72.70
C ASP A 1203 -89.62 -133.66 -72.61
N LEU A 1204 -88.84 -133.63 -73.70
CA LEU A 1204 -87.63 -132.80 -73.81
C LEU A 1204 -87.94 -131.30 -73.87
N GLU A 1205 -89.01 -130.89 -74.56
CA GLU A 1205 -89.45 -129.48 -74.56
C GLU A 1205 -89.92 -129.02 -73.17
N LEU A 1206 -90.46 -129.92 -72.34
CA LEU A 1206 -90.83 -129.60 -70.96
C LEU A 1206 -89.59 -129.43 -70.07
N ALA A 1207 -88.62 -130.36 -70.16
CA ALA A 1207 -87.36 -130.26 -69.42
C ALA A 1207 -86.56 -128.99 -69.76
N SER A 1208 -86.50 -128.64 -71.06
CA SER A 1208 -85.84 -127.41 -71.54
C SER A 1208 -86.48 -126.13 -70.96
N LYS A 1209 -87.81 -126.09 -70.80
CA LYS A 1209 -88.51 -124.95 -70.20
C LYS A 1209 -88.25 -124.80 -68.70
N TYR A 1210 -88.09 -125.91 -67.97
CA TYR A 1210 -87.74 -125.85 -66.54
C TYR A 1210 -86.28 -125.44 -66.32
N ALA A 1211 -85.33 -125.95 -67.13
CA ALA A 1211 -83.94 -125.48 -67.06
C ALA A 1211 -83.83 -123.96 -67.28
N ALA A 1212 -84.46 -123.44 -68.34
CA ALA A 1212 -84.49 -122.00 -68.64
C ALA A 1212 -85.18 -121.14 -67.57
N SER A 1213 -85.98 -121.73 -66.67
CA SER A 1213 -86.60 -121.02 -65.54
C SER A 1213 -85.69 -120.88 -64.31
N ILE A 1214 -84.61 -121.68 -64.23
CA ILE A 1214 -83.63 -121.62 -63.14
C ILE A 1214 -82.59 -120.53 -63.43
N ASP A 1215 -82.02 -120.53 -64.64
CA ASP A 1215 -81.05 -119.50 -65.09
C ASP A 1215 -81.62 -118.07 -64.93
N ALA A 1216 -82.92 -117.90 -65.23
CA ALA A 1216 -83.64 -116.62 -65.11
C ALA A 1216 -83.83 -116.13 -63.66
N SER A 1217 -83.46 -116.93 -62.65
CA SER A 1217 -83.56 -116.57 -61.22
C SER A 1217 -82.20 -116.30 -60.56
N SER A 1218 -81.09 -116.43 -61.30
CA SER A 1218 -79.72 -116.28 -60.78
C SER A 1218 -79.09 -114.90 -61.06
N VAL A 1219 -79.86 -113.92 -61.56
CA VAL A 1219 -79.34 -112.61 -62.01
C VAL A 1219 -80.20 -111.45 -61.48
N ASP A 1220 -80.20 -111.28 -60.16
CA ASP A 1220 -80.35 -109.95 -59.54
C ASP A 1220 -79.53 -109.92 -58.23
N GLY A 1221 -78.38 -109.22 -58.29
CA GLY A 1221 -77.30 -109.37 -57.33
C GLY A 1221 -76.09 -108.52 -57.75
N GLY A 1222 -76.33 -107.23 -57.96
CA GLY A 1222 -75.33 -106.30 -58.49
C GLY A 1222 -74.15 -106.10 -57.53
N ILE A 1223 -72.99 -106.61 -57.92
CA ILE A 1223 -71.70 -106.30 -57.29
C ILE A 1223 -71.41 -104.82 -57.52
N GLY A 1224 -71.39 -104.04 -56.44
CA GLY A 1224 -70.86 -102.68 -56.40
C GLY A 1224 -69.61 -102.68 -55.53
N ASP A 1225 -68.45 -102.70 -56.17
CA ASP A 1225 -67.13 -102.68 -55.55
C ASP A 1225 -66.29 -101.55 -56.18
N GLU A 1226 -65.16 -101.21 -55.57
CA GLU A 1226 -64.27 -100.07 -55.84
C GLU A 1226 -64.91 -98.68 -55.51
N SER A 1227 -64.32 -97.80 -54.70
CA SER A 1227 -63.00 -97.84 -54.02
C SER A 1227 -63.07 -97.29 -52.60
N PHE A 1228 -62.49 -98.04 -51.66
CA PHE A 1228 -61.90 -97.51 -50.42
C PHE A 1228 -60.44 -97.97 -50.36
N THR A 1229 -59.67 -97.47 -49.37
CA THR A 1229 -58.20 -97.60 -49.26
C THR A 1229 -57.42 -96.78 -50.31
N VAL A 1230 -56.21 -96.24 -50.05
CA VAL A 1230 -55.42 -96.16 -48.80
C VAL A 1230 -55.11 -94.69 -48.53
N ALA A 1231 -55.15 -94.29 -47.25
CA ALA A 1231 -54.45 -93.10 -46.77
C ALA A 1231 -53.74 -93.44 -45.45
N ASN A 1232 -52.42 -93.22 -45.41
CA ASN A 1232 -51.53 -93.15 -44.26
C ASN A 1232 -50.29 -92.34 -44.71
#